data_AF-A0A8T0JWF1-F1
#
_entry.id   AF-A0A8T0JWF1-F1
#
_cell.length_a   1.000
_cell.length_b   1.000
_cell.length_c   1.000
_cell.angle_alpha   90.00
_cell.angle_beta   90.00
_cell.angle_gamma   90.00
#
_symmetry.space_group_name_H-M   'P 1'
#
loop_
_entity.id
_entity.type
_entity.pdbx_description
1 polymer ?
#
loop_
_entity_poly.entity_id
_entity_poly.type
_entity_poly.pdbx_seq_one_letter_code
_entity_poly.pdbx_strand_id
1 'polypeptide(L)'
;MAVGLSAAITLKPFLRYHHPHFPKPIPATLPFSPLRNSHHTTFLKTQKLSPFTVSVLTQDPKKSTHMEIEDQEQPSPSPPQVLSPKLAEKLARKESERFTYLVAAVMSSFGVTSMAVLAVYYRFAWQMEGGEVPWSEMFGTFALSVGAAVGMEFWARWAHKALWHASLWHMHESHHRPREGPFELNDVFAIINAVPAIALLSYGFFHKGLFPGLCFGAGLGITVFGMAYMFVHDGLVHKRFPVGPIANVPYLRRVASAHQLHHSEKFDGVPYGLFMGPKVVGVIFTVLLLGLQGVRIVECKVAKELDCLEYPAISCRKHTAFLTDFGGVGDGKTSNTKAFQYAISNLSHYASDGGALLVVPPGTWLTGSLNLTSHFTLFLQSEATILASQDESEWPTLAVLPSYGRGRDAPDGRFSSLIFGTNLTDVVITGYNGTIDGQGCYWWDKFHKGELKLTRPYTIEIMFSNHIQISNLTLINSPSCDIIIQGLTILAPIDSPNTDGINPDSCTNTRIEDCYIVSGDDCIAIKSGWDEYGIKFRMPSQHIIIRRLECVSPDSAMIALGSEMSGGIQDVRAEDLTAINTESAVRIKTAVGRGGYVKDIFVKGMNLKTMKYVFWMTGSYGSHPDPDFDPKALPNISGINYRDVFADNVTYSARLDGIANDPFTGICISNVTIHSGDKKLQWNCTDVEGVTSNVYPRPCELLPEKKEKIECPYPDDKVPIESVQLKTCSFKSVSFF
;
A
#
# COMPACT_ATOMS: atom_id res chain seq x y z
N MET A 1 11.04 44.09 -55.83
CA MET A 1 11.26 43.38 -57.11
C MET A 1 10.59 42.02 -57.01
N ALA A 2 10.01 41.37 -58.03
CA ALA A 2 9.38 41.78 -59.30
C ALA A 2 8.95 40.46 -60.03
N VAL A 3 7.90 40.33 -60.86
CA VAL A 3 6.71 41.14 -61.22
C VAL A 3 5.66 40.17 -61.84
N GLY A 4 4.37 40.34 -61.50
CA GLY A 4 3.16 40.23 -62.37
C GLY A 4 2.80 38.93 -63.12
N LEU A 5 1.65 38.73 -63.77
CA LEU A 5 0.27 39.33 -63.94
C LEU A 5 -0.51 38.27 -64.81
N SER A 6 -1.82 38.15 -65.07
CA SER A 6 -3.16 38.72 -64.73
C SER A 6 -4.23 37.80 -65.43
N ALA A 7 -5.56 37.82 -65.30
CA ALA A 7 -6.58 38.30 -64.34
C ALA A 7 -7.99 37.82 -64.85
N ALA A 8 -9.11 38.43 -64.41
CA ALA A 8 -10.51 38.33 -64.93
C ALA A 8 -11.31 37.03 -64.63
N ILE A 9 -12.65 36.97 -64.44
CA ILE A 9 -13.84 37.88 -64.33
C ILE A 9 -15.03 36.95 -63.84
N THR A 10 -16.12 37.20 -63.08
CA THR A 10 -16.77 38.23 -62.19
C THR A 10 -17.81 37.44 -61.28
N LEU A 11 -18.89 37.90 -60.59
CA LEU A 11 -19.64 39.17 -60.46
C LEU A 11 -20.27 39.40 -59.04
N LYS A 12 -21.60 39.29 -58.86
CA LYS A 12 -22.44 39.73 -57.68
C LYS A 12 -23.94 39.28 -57.86
N PRO A 13 -24.97 39.53 -56.97
CA PRO A 13 -25.13 40.64 -55.98
C PRO A 13 -25.91 40.46 -54.61
N PHE A 14 -25.79 41.46 -53.70
CA PHE A 14 -26.70 41.92 -52.59
C PHE A 14 -27.02 41.00 -51.35
N LEU A 15 -27.53 41.40 -50.15
CA LEU A 15 -27.84 42.66 -49.35
C LEU A 15 -27.14 42.57 -47.93
N ARG A 16 -27.26 43.35 -46.81
CA ARG A 16 -28.19 44.33 -46.12
C ARG A 16 -29.40 43.72 -45.36
N TYR A 17 -29.86 44.11 -44.15
CA TYR A 17 -29.59 45.15 -43.10
C TYR A 17 -29.27 44.49 -41.71
N HIS A 18 -28.56 45.00 -40.68
CA HIS A 18 -28.43 46.27 -39.90
C HIS A 18 -29.32 46.44 -38.61
N HIS A 19 -28.72 46.17 -37.41
CA HIS A 19 -28.69 46.90 -36.09
C HIS A 19 -29.83 47.84 -35.56
N PRO A 20 -29.84 48.33 -34.27
CA PRO A 20 -29.13 47.95 -33.00
C PRO A 20 -29.99 48.05 -31.67
N HIS A 21 -29.32 47.98 -30.48
CA HIS A 21 -29.60 48.65 -29.16
C HIS A 21 -29.78 47.83 -27.84
N PHE A 22 -29.28 48.45 -26.75
CA PHE A 22 -29.46 48.18 -25.29
C PHE A 22 -30.09 49.44 -24.64
N PRO A 23 -30.89 49.36 -23.55
CA PRO A 23 -30.36 49.51 -22.17
C PRO A 23 -31.16 48.77 -21.04
N LYS A 24 -30.91 49.11 -19.76
CA LYS A 24 -31.50 48.58 -18.50
C LYS A 24 -32.66 49.50 -17.98
N PRO A 25 -33.16 49.51 -16.70
CA PRO A 25 -33.30 48.50 -15.59
C PRO A 25 -34.65 48.53 -14.75
N ILE A 26 -34.96 47.48 -13.93
CA ILE A 26 -35.69 47.53 -12.59
C ILE A 26 -37.21 47.98 -12.61
N PRO A 27 -38.12 47.94 -11.55
CA PRO A 27 -38.16 47.40 -10.15
C PRO A 27 -39.40 46.48 -9.75
N ALA A 28 -39.46 46.02 -8.47
CA ALA A 28 -40.65 45.81 -7.56
C ALA A 28 -41.75 44.73 -7.90
N THR A 29 -42.60 44.18 -6.99
CA THR A 29 -42.83 44.28 -5.51
C THR A 29 -43.47 43.00 -4.89
N LEU A 30 -43.56 42.93 -3.55
CA LEU A 30 -44.33 41.97 -2.69
C LEU A 30 -45.88 42.22 -2.74
N PRO A 31 -46.78 41.48 -2.03
CA PRO A 31 -46.60 40.40 -1.02
C PRO A 31 -47.52 39.14 -1.19
N PHE A 32 -47.41 38.14 -0.30
CA PHE A 32 -48.53 37.61 0.51
C PHE A 32 -48.07 36.56 1.56
N SER A 33 -48.71 36.59 2.73
CA SER A 33 -48.74 35.53 3.77
C SER A 33 -50.13 35.57 4.42
N PRO A 34 -50.61 34.52 5.10
CA PRO A 34 -50.49 34.56 6.58
C PRO A 34 -50.55 33.20 7.35
N LEU A 35 -50.08 33.20 8.62
CA LEU A 35 -50.56 32.40 9.78
C LEU A 35 -50.39 30.85 9.73
N ARG A 36 -50.26 30.04 10.81
CA ARG A 36 -50.17 30.13 12.30
C ARG A 36 -49.86 28.69 12.83
N ASN A 37 -49.23 28.33 13.96
CA ASN A 37 -48.64 28.90 15.20
C ASN A 37 -47.25 28.18 15.43
N SER A 38 -46.42 28.18 16.51
CA SER A 38 -46.49 28.20 18.01
C SER A 38 -47.02 26.89 18.65
N HIS A 39 -46.44 26.22 19.67
CA HIS A 39 -45.22 26.32 20.51
C HIS A 39 -44.89 24.87 20.98
N HIS A 40 -43.71 24.47 21.48
CA HIS A 40 -43.15 24.81 22.80
C HIS A 40 -41.68 24.37 22.95
N THR A 41 -40.96 25.02 23.88
CA THR A 41 -39.59 24.67 24.30
C THR A 41 -39.56 24.03 25.69
N THR A 42 -38.64 23.08 25.92
CA THR A 42 -38.20 22.69 27.26
C THR A 42 -36.70 22.42 27.30
N PHE A 43 -36.00 22.98 28.28
CA PHE A 43 -34.62 22.62 28.62
C PHE A 43 -34.56 21.22 29.26
N LEU A 44 -33.38 20.55 29.25
CA LEU A 44 -32.77 20.01 30.48
C LEU A 44 -31.31 19.51 30.33
N LYS A 45 -30.45 20.08 31.17
CA LYS A 45 -29.21 19.55 31.81
C LYS A 45 -28.27 18.59 31.05
N THR A 46 -27.04 19.09 30.92
CA THR A 46 -25.78 18.33 31.09
C THR A 46 -25.74 17.46 32.34
N GLN A 47 -25.05 16.32 32.30
CA GLN A 47 -24.46 15.68 33.49
C GLN A 47 -22.95 15.45 33.29
N LYS A 48 -22.14 15.92 34.25
CA LYS A 48 -20.81 15.38 34.54
C LYS A 48 -20.97 14.11 35.37
N LEU A 49 -20.05 13.16 35.26
CA LEU A 49 -19.87 12.10 36.27
C LEU A 49 -18.37 11.88 36.54
N SER A 50 -17.98 12.14 37.79
CA SER A 50 -16.64 11.94 38.36
C SER A 50 -16.67 12.35 39.83
N PRO A 51 -15.80 11.82 40.70
CA PRO A 51 -15.34 10.43 40.83
C PRO A 51 -15.80 9.85 42.19
N PHE A 52 -15.51 8.58 42.51
CA PHE A 52 -15.43 8.14 43.91
C PHE A 52 -14.52 6.92 44.09
N THR A 53 -13.76 6.92 45.19
CA THR A 53 -12.83 5.87 45.61
C THR A 53 -12.91 5.69 47.13
N VAL A 54 -13.09 4.46 47.61
CA VAL A 54 -12.83 4.04 49.00
C VAL A 54 -12.41 2.56 48.99
N SER A 55 -11.39 2.18 49.76
CA SER A 55 -10.91 0.80 49.97
C SER A 55 -11.48 0.20 51.29
N VAL A 56 -11.27 -1.06 51.69
CA VAL A 56 -10.10 -1.56 52.42
C VAL A 56 -10.40 -3.00 52.93
N LEU A 57 -9.50 -3.99 52.71
CA LEU A 57 -9.20 -5.25 53.46
C LEU A 57 -10.36 -6.22 53.90
N THR A 58 -10.20 -7.48 54.33
CA THR A 58 -9.02 -8.28 54.78
C THR A 58 -9.24 -9.82 54.61
N GLN A 59 -8.14 -10.58 54.41
CA GLN A 59 -7.86 -11.96 54.89
C GLN A 59 -8.68 -13.23 54.49
N ASP A 60 -7.92 -14.20 53.93
CA ASP A 60 -8.05 -15.68 54.04
C ASP A 60 -8.03 -16.20 55.51
N PRO A 61 -8.43 -17.45 55.89
CA PRO A 61 -8.10 -18.70 55.16
C PRO A 61 -9.06 -19.92 55.19
N LYS A 62 -8.87 -20.84 54.22
CA LYS A 62 -9.01 -22.32 54.27
C LYS A 62 -10.12 -22.96 55.14
N LYS A 63 -11.08 -23.66 54.47
CA LYS A 63 -11.17 -25.14 54.50
C LYS A 63 -12.16 -25.72 53.48
N SER A 64 -12.00 -27.01 53.19
CA SER A 64 -12.81 -27.81 52.26
C SER A 64 -13.85 -28.68 52.99
N THR A 65 -15.06 -28.76 52.45
CA THR A 65 -15.99 -29.89 52.65
C THR A 65 -16.75 -30.12 51.33
N HIS A 66 -17.06 -31.37 50.98
CA HIS A 66 -17.97 -31.70 49.88
C HIS A 66 -19.42 -31.38 50.24
N MET A 67 -20.24 -31.02 49.24
CA MET A 67 -21.66 -31.38 49.17
C MET A 67 -22.07 -31.55 47.70
N GLU A 68 -23.27 -32.09 47.49
CA GLU A 68 -23.67 -32.82 46.27
C GLU A 68 -24.01 -31.95 45.04
N ILE A 69 -24.20 -32.64 43.90
CA ILE A 69 -24.60 -32.07 42.61
C ILE A 69 -26.14 -32.04 42.54
N GLU A 70 -26.71 -30.86 42.28
CA GLU A 70 -28.05 -30.71 41.69
C GLU A 70 -27.93 -29.87 40.41
N ASP A 71 -28.49 -30.37 39.29
CA ASP A 71 -28.46 -29.68 37.99
C ASP A 71 -29.55 -28.60 37.91
N GLN A 72 -29.18 -27.31 37.82
CA GLN A 72 -30.07 -26.27 37.28
C GLN A 72 -29.35 -25.25 36.36
N GLU A 73 -29.83 -25.25 35.11
CA GLU A 73 -29.84 -24.22 34.06
C GLU A 73 -28.61 -23.31 33.80
N GLN A 74 -28.10 -23.38 32.57
CA GLN A 74 -27.18 -22.39 32.00
C GLN A 74 -27.90 -21.07 31.68
N PRO A 75 -27.29 -19.90 31.92
CA PRO A 75 -27.68 -18.65 31.27
C PRO A 75 -27.47 -18.75 29.74
N SER A 76 -28.45 -18.30 28.96
CA SER A 76 -28.43 -18.37 27.51
C SER A 76 -27.51 -17.32 26.86
N PRO A 77 -26.93 -17.59 25.68
CA PRO A 77 -26.10 -16.63 24.96
C PRO A 77 -26.94 -15.46 24.42
N SER A 78 -26.36 -14.26 24.43
CA SER A 78 -26.96 -13.09 23.79
C SER A 78 -27.00 -13.26 22.26
N PRO A 79 -28.07 -12.78 21.58
CA PRO A 79 -28.25 -13.00 20.15
C PRO A 79 -27.27 -12.15 19.31
N PRO A 80 -26.84 -12.64 18.13
CA PRO A 80 -26.00 -11.88 17.22
C PRO A 80 -26.73 -10.62 16.71
N GLN A 81 -25.97 -9.56 16.41
CA GLN A 81 -26.53 -8.32 15.91
C GLN A 81 -27.28 -8.54 14.58
N VAL A 82 -28.58 -8.25 14.57
CA VAL A 82 -29.44 -8.49 13.41
C VAL A 82 -29.13 -7.48 12.30
N LEU A 83 -28.41 -7.94 11.28
CA LEU A 83 -28.20 -7.21 10.03
C LEU A 83 -29.57 -6.80 9.45
N SER A 84 -29.75 -5.51 9.13
CA SER A 84 -31.07 -5.01 8.71
C SER A 84 -31.63 -5.82 7.52
N PRO A 85 -32.94 -6.15 7.47
CA PRO A 85 -33.47 -7.08 6.46
C PRO A 85 -33.16 -6.69 5.01
N LYS A 86 -33.23 -5.38 4.70
CA LYS A 86 -32.90 -4.84 3.37
C LYS A 86 -31.42 -4.97 3.00
N LEU A 87 -30.52 -5.03 3.98
CA LEU A 87 -29.10 -5.27 3.76
C LEU A 87 -28.81 -6.77 3.63
N ALA A 88 -29.45 -7.61 4.45
CA ALA A 88 -29.38 -9.07 4.32
C ALA A 88 -29.88 -9.54 2.95
N GLU A 89 -31.05 -9.07 2.51
CA GLU A 89 -31.61 -9.32 1.17
C GLU A 89 -30.67 -8.85 0.05
N LYS A 90 -30.08 -7.65 0.19
CA LYS A 90 -29.14 -7.09 -0.80
C LYS A 90 -27.80 -7.83 -0.85
N LEU A 91 -27.34 -8.43 0.26
CA LEU A 91 -26.17 -9.31 0.28
C LEU A 91 -26.48 -10.67 -0.33
N ALA A 92 -27.57 -11.33 0.10
CA ALA A 92 -28.00 -12.63 -0.43
C ALA A 92 -28.25 -12.58 -1.95
N ARG A 93 -28.83 -11.48 -2.46
CA ARG A 93 -28.99 -11.26 -3.90
C ARG A 93 -27.65 -11.13 -4.61
N LYS A 94 -26.70 -10.35 -4.07
CA LYS A 94 -25.33 -10.24 -4.62
C LYS A 94 -24.57 -11.56 -4.59
N GLU A 95 -24.77 -12.37 -3.56
CA GLU A 95 -24.15 -13.70 -3.44
C GLU A 95 -24.72 -14.67 -4.47
N SER A 96 -26.04 -14.71 -4.63
CA SER A 96 -26.72 -15.47 -5.70
C SER A 96 -26.28 -15.03 -7.10
N GLU A 97 -26.25 -13.72 -7.38
CA GLU A 97 -25.74 -13.17 -8.64
C GLU A 97 -24.28 -13.59 -8.92
N ARG A 98 -23.40 -13.56 -7.90
CA ARG A 98 -21.99 -13.99 -7.99
C ARG A 98 -21.85 -15.49 -8.22
N PHE A 99 -22.66 -16.30 -7.54
CA PHE A 99 -22.66 -17.75 -7.71
C PHE A 99 -23.13 -18.16 -9.12
N THR A 100 -24.20 -17.55 -9.63
CA THR A 100 -24.67 -17.76 -11.01
C THR A 100 -23.59 -17.39 -12.03
N TYR A 101 -22.89 -16.26 -11.83
CA TYR A 101 -21.80 -15.85 -12.73
C TYR A 101 -20.58 -16.78 -12.64
N LEU A 102 -20.20 -17.22 -11.43
CA LEU A 102 -19.13 -18.20 -11.22
C LEU A 102 -19.42 -19.52 -11.95
N VAL A 103 -20.64 -20.06 -11.81
CA VAL A 103 -21.05 -21.30 -12.49
C VAL A 103 -21.00 -21.12 -14.01
N ALA A 104 -21.49 -20.00 -14.55
CA ALA A 104 -21.41 -19.70 -15.98
C ALA A 104 -19.95 -19.61 -16.47
N ALA A 105 -19.10 -18.88 -15.75
CA ALA A 105 -17.68 -18.71 -16.07
C ALA A 105 -16.90 -20.03 -16.03
N VAL A 106 -17.11 -20.86 -15.00
CA VAL A 106 -16.46 -22.17 -14.84
C VAL A 106 -16.94 -23.16 -15.91
N MET A 107 -18.25 -23.28 -16.12
CA MET A 107 -18.80 -24.20 -17.14
C MET A 107 -18.41 -23.80 -18.55
N SER A 108 -18.41 -22.50 -18.87
CA SER A 108 -17.94 -21.98 -20.15
C SER A 108 -16.45 -22.26 -20.34
N SER A 109 -15.62 -21.96 -19.33
CA SER A 109 -14.17 -22.22 -19.39
C SER A 109 -13.85 -23.69 -19.58
N PHE A 110 -14.46 -24.58 -18.79
CA PHE A 110 -14.25 -26.03 -18.90
C PHE A 110 -14.73 -26.59 -20.25
N GLY A 111 -15.89 -26.13 -20.74
CA GLY A 111 -16.40 -26.50 -22.05
C GLY A 111 -15.46 -26.09 -23.18
N VAL A 112 -15.04 -24.82 -23.21
CA VAL A 112 -14.19 -24.29 -24.28
C VAL A 112 -12.75 -24.81 -24.18
N THR A 113 -12.17 -25.01 -22.98
CA THR A 113 -10.83 -25.65 -22.87
C THR A 113 -10.87 -27.10 -23.30
N SER A 114 -11.88 -27.88 -22.90
CA SER A 114 -12.07 -29.26 -23.34
C SER A 114 -12.22 -29.35 -24.86
N MET A 115 -13.08 -28.51 -25.45
CA MET A 115 -13.24 -28.42 -26.91
C MET A 115 -11.96 -27.97 -27.62
N ALA A 116 -11.20 -27.03 -27.06
CA ALA A 116 -9.93 -26.58 -27.65
C ALA A 116 -8.86 -27.68 -27.59
N VAL A 117 -8.70 -28.37 -26.46
CA VAL A 117 -7.76 -29.49 -26.33
C VAL A 117 -8.13 -30.63 -27.28
N LEU A 118 -9.42 -30.98 -27.39
CA LEU A 118 -9.89 -31.97 -28.35
C LEU A 118 -9.67 -31.52 -29.80
N ALA A 119 -9.95 -30.26 -30.15
CA ALA A 119 -9.74 -29.74 -31.50
C ALA A 119 -8.25 -29.70 -31.88
N VAL A 120 -7.37 -29.33 -30.95
CA VAL A 120 -5.91 -29.39 -31.10
C VAL A 120 -5.46 -30.84 -31.32
N TYR A 121 -5.92 -31.78 -30.48
CA TYR A 121 -5.58 -33.20 -30.58
C TYR A 121 -6.05 -33.81 -31.91
N TYR A 122 -7.33 -33.64 -32.27
CA TYR A 122 -7.88 -34.15 -33.53
C TYR A 122 -7.25 -33.48 -34.75
N ARG A 123 -6.88 -32.19 -34.70
CA ARG A 123 -6.14 -31.54 -35.78
C ARG A 123 -4.78 -32.21 -36.02
N PHE A 124 -3.97 -32.36 -34.97
CA PHE A 124 -2.65 -32.97 -35.10
C PHE A 124 -2.76 -34.46 -35.46
N ALA A 125 -3.72 -35.21 -34.91
CA ALA A 125 -3.96 -36.60 -35.31
C ALA A 125 -4.33 -36.72 -36.81
N TRP A 126 -5.25 -35.89 -37.30
CA TRP A 126 -5.69 -35.87 -38.70
C TRP A 126 -4.60 -35.37 -39.67
N GLN A 127 -3.64 -34.58 -39.20
CA GLN A 127 -2.44 -34.24 -39.97
C GLN A 127 -1.46 -35.42 -40.05
N MET A 128 -1.29 -36.18 -38.96
CA MET A 128 -0.34 -37.29 -38.84
C MET A 128 -0.74 -38.57 -39.58
N GLU A 129 -1.97 -38.68 -40.09
CA GLU A 129 -2.44 -39.81 -40.93
C GLU A 129 -1.56 -40.07 -42.17
N GLY A 130 -0.80 -39.07 -42.64
CA GLY A 130 0.13 -39.19 -43.76
C GLY A 130 1.52 -39.74 -43.41
N GLY A 131 1.83 -39.97 -42.12
CA GLY A 131 3.12 -40.50 -41.66
C GLY A 131 4.27 -39.49 -41.56
N GLU A 132 4.21 -38.37 -42.28
CA GLU A 132 5.18 -37.26 -42.16
C GLU A 132 4.70 -36.17 -41.20
N VAL A 133 5.61 -35.65 -40.36
CA VAL A 133 5.31 -34.60 -39.37
C VAL A 133 5.39 -33.21 -40.05
N PRO A 134 4.29 -32.42 -40.11
CA PRO A 134 4.27 -31.14 -40.83
C PRO A 134 4.85 -30.01 -39.97
N TRP A 135 6.14 -30.10 -39.62
CA TRP A 135 6.85 -29.22 -38.68
C TRP A 135 6.60 -27.71 -38.91
N SER A 136 6.55 -27.25 -40.16
CA SER A 136 6.29 -25.85 -40.50
C SER A 136 4.86 -25.41 -40.16
N GLU A 137 3.86 -26.28 -40.33
CA GLU A 137 2.47 -25.98 -39.94
C GLU A 137 2.32 -26.06 -38.42
N MET A 138 2.94 -27.04 -37.76
CA MET A 138 2.93 -27.15 -36.28
C MET A 138 3.58 -25.92 -35.63
N PHE A 139 4.78 -25.54 -36.07
CA PHE A 139 5.50 -24.38 -35.54
C PHE A 139 4.77 -23.06 -35.86
N GLY A 140 4.24 -22.91 -37.09
CA GLY A 140 3.42 -21.75 -37.47
C GLY A 140 2.17 -21.61 -36.61
N THR A 141 1.45 -22.73 -36.36
CA THR A 141 0.26 -22.78 -35.50
C THR A 141 0.60 -22.36 -34.07
N PHE A 142 1.69 -22.88 -33.49
CA PHE A 142 2.13 -22.53 -32.14
C PHE A 142 2.59 -21.05 -32.04
N ALA A 143 3.47 -20.63 -32.94
CA ALA A 143 4.04 -19.27 -32.95
C ALA A 143 2.95 -18.20 -33.14
N LEU A 144 1.96 -18.44 -34.01
CA LEU A 144 0.86 -17.50 -34.19
C LEU A 144 -0.21 -17.59 -33.09
N SER A 145 -0.31 -18.70 -32.36
CA SER A 145 -1.13 -18.76 -31.13
C SER A 145 -0.54 -17.88 -30.02
N VAL A 146 0.77 -18.01 -29.74
CA VAL A 146 1.46 -17.13 -28.79
C VAL A 146 1.44 -15.67 -29.28
N GLY A 147 1.72 -15.44 -30.57
CA GLY A 147 1.70 -14.11 -31.18
C GLY A 147 0.33 -13.43 -31.15
N ALA A 148 -0.76 -14.17 -31.38
CA ALA A 148 -2.12 -13.64 -31.28
C ALA A 148 -2.53 -13.38 -29.83
N ALA A 149 -2.18 -14.26 -28.88
CA ALA A 149 -2.45 -14.03 -27.46
C ALA A 149 -1.76 -12.75 -26.94
N VAL A 150 -0.50 -12.51 -27.34
CA VAL A 150 0.21 -11.25 -27.04
C VAL A 150 -0.39 -10.06 -27.81
N GLY A 151 -0.69 -10.23 -29.10
CA GLY A 151 -1.27 -9.19 -29.95
C GLY A 151 -2.65 -8.70 -29.47
N MET A 152 -3.42 -9.57 -28.80
CA MET A 152 -4.70 -9.21 -28.21
C MET A 152 -4.59 -8.21 -27.05
N GLU A 153 -3.46 -8.12 -26.33
CA GLU A 153 -3.23 -7.04 -25.35
C GLU A 153 -3.13 -5.67 -26.05
N PHE A 154 -2.44 -5.61 -27.20
CA PHE A 154 -2.34 -4.39 -28.00
C PHE A 154 -3.69 -4.01 -28.63
N TRP A 155 -4.45 -4.99 -29.12
CA TRP A 155 -5.81 -4.79 -29.62
C TRP A 155 -6.76 -4.31 -28.53
N ALA A 156 -6.80 -4.99 -27.38
CA ALA A 156 -7.64 -4.60 -26.24
C ALA A 156 -7.29 -3.19 -25.76
N ARG A 157 -5.99 -2.87 -25.62
CA ARG A 157 -5.50 -1.53 -25.27
C ARG A 157 -5.95 -0.44 -26.26
N TRP A 158 -5.91 -0.73 -27.56
CA TRP A 158 -6.35 0.19 -28.59
C TRP A 158 -7.87 0.33 -28.64
N ALA A 159 -8.62 -0.78 -28.65
CA ALA A 159 -10.07 -0.79 -28.70
C ALA A 159 -10.69 -0.13 -27.46
N HIS A 160 -10.16 -0.40 -26.27
CA HIS A 160 -10.55 0.25 -25.03
C HIS A 160 -10.39 1.77 -25.14
N LYS A 161 -9.22 2.27 -25.55
CA LYS A 161 -8.97 3.72 -25.71
C LYS A 161 -9.79 4.38 -26.82
N ALA A 162 -9.82 3.77 -28.01
CA ALA A 162 -10.21 4.43 -29.25
C ALA A 162 -11.62 4.06 -29.77
N LEU A 163 -12.24 3.02 -29.21
CA LEU A 163 -13.62 2.60 -29.50
C LEU A 163 -14.50 2.69 -28.25
N TRP A 164 -14.11 2.03 -27.16
CA TRP A 164 -14.96 1.92 -25.96
C TRP A 164 -15.07 3.25 -25.20
N HIS A 165 -13.98 4.01 -25.06
CA HIS A 165 -14.01 5.39 -24.55
C HIS A 165 -14.42 6.46 -25.59
N ALA A 166 -14.91 6.04 -26.77
CA ALA A 166 -15.32 6.96 -27.83
C ALA A 166 -16.68 6.55 -28.41
N SER A 167 -16.72 5.99 -29.63
CA SER A 167 -17.96 5.69 -30.35
C SER A 167 -18.87 4.66 -29.66
N LEU A 168 -18.32 3.79 -28.80
CA LEU A 168 -19.04 2.73 -28.11
C LEU A 168 -19.18 2.98 -26.60
N TRP A 169 -18.98 4.21 -26.13
CA TRP A 169 -19.14 4.57 -24.71
C TRP A 169 -20.51 4.20 -24.15
N HIS A 170 -21.58 4.32 -24.95
CA HIS A 170 -22.94 3.93 -24.53
C HIS A 170 -23.09 2.43 -24.15
N MET A 171 -22.17 1.56 -24.58
CA MET A 171 -22.08 0.16 -24.14
C MET A 171 -21.09 -0.01 -22.98
N HIS A 172 -19.98 0.71 -23.00
CA HIS A 172 -18.92 0.62 -21.99
C HIS A 172 -19.29 1.33 -20.67
N GLU A 173 -20.17 2.33 -20.69
CA GLU A 173 -20.60 3.08 -19.52
C GLU A 173 -21.29 2.20 -18.47
N SER A 174 -21.97 1.11 -18.88
CA SER A 174 -22.56 0.15 -17.92
C SER A 174 -21.50 -0.50 -17.02
N HIS A 175 -20.24 -0.49 -17.44
CA HIS A 175 -19.09 -1.05 -16.75
C HIS A 175 -18.47 -0.10 -15.72
N HIS A 176 -18.61 1.21 -15.93
CA HIS A 176 -18.18 2.25 -14.98
C HIS A 176 -19.23 2.53 -13.88
N ARG A 177 -20.49 2.12 -14.09
CA ARG A 177 -21.59 2.35 -13.16
C ARG A 177 -21.78 1.19 -12.17
N PRO A 178 -22.35 1.43 -10.97
CA PRO A 178 -22.65 0.35 -10.02
C PRO A 178 -23.62 -0.69 -10.62
N ARG A 179 -23.19 -1.96 -10.69
CA ARG A 179 -23.91 -3.04 -11.36
C ARG A 179 -25.28 -3.36 -10.74
N GLU A 180 -26.29 -3.56 -11.59
CA GLU A 180 -27.59 -4.11 -11.24
C GLU A 180 -27.88 -5.39 -12.04
N GLY A 181 -27.94 -6.55 -11.36
CA GLY A 181 -28.16 -7.85 -12.00
C GLY A 181 -26.86 -8.56 -12.43
N PRO A 182 -26.94 -9.75 -13.04
CA PRO A 182 -25.77 -10.60 -13.29
C PRO A 182 -24.92 -10.18 -14.50
N PHE A 183 -25.48 -9.51 -15.50
CA PHE A 183 -24.82 -9.16 -16.77
C PHE A 183 -24.89 -7.65 -17.05
N GLU A 184 -23.91 -7.13 -17.79
CA GLU A 184 -23.79 -5.73 -18.21
C GLU A 184 -23.84 -5.62 -19.75
N LEU A 185 -24.21 -4.45 -20.30
CA LEU A 185 -24.22 -4.23 -21.76
C LEU A 185 -22.80 -4.33 -22.37
N ASN A 186 -21.79 -4.01 -21.56
CA ASN A 186 -20.37 -4.22 -21.84
C ASN A 186 -20.01 -5.69 -22.15
N ASP A 187 -20.74 -6.67 -21.60
CA ASP A 187 -20.44 -8.11 -21.79
C ASP A 187 -20.63 -8.55 -23.25
N VAL A 188 -21.38 -7.79 -24.05
CA VAL A 188 -21.52 -8.00 -25.50
C VAL A 188 -20.17 -7.88 -26.23
N PHE A 189 -19.18 -7.15 -25.69
CA PHE A 189 -17.84 -7.11 -26.28
C PHE A 189 -17.13 -8.47 -26.23
N ALA A 190 -17.41 -9.32 -25.24
CA ALA A 190 -16.86 -10.68 -25.21
C ALA A 190 -17.43 -11.52 -26.38
N ILE A 191 -18.74 -11.38 -26.66
CA ILE A 191 -19.42 -12.05 -27.77
C ILE A 191 -18.85 -11.56 -29.12
N ILE A 192 -18.69 -10.24 -29.28
CA ILE A 192 -18.14 -9.63 -30.52
C ILE A 192 -16.73 -10.14 -30.82
N ASN A 193 -15.85 -10.22 -29.81
CA ASN A 193 -14.48 -10.72 -30.00
C ASN A 193 -14.41 -12.26 -30.12
N ALA A 194 -15.39 -13.00 -29.62
CA ALA A 194 -15.45 -14.47 -29.76
C ALA A 194 -15.79 -14.92 -31.19
N VAL A 195 -16.63 -14.19 -31.93
CA VAL A 195 -17.05 -14.58 -33.29
C VAL A 195 -15.87 -14.73 -34.27
N PRO A 196 -14.91 -13.79 -34.37
CA PRO A 196 -13.69 -13.98 -35.16
C PRO A 196 -12.84 -15.18 -34.73
N ALA A 197 -12.70 -15.42 -33.42
CA ALA A 197 -11.93 -16.56 -32.90
C ALA A 197 -12.56 -17.91 -33.30
N ILE A 198 -13.90 -18.02 -33.17
CA ILE A 198 -14.65 -19.21 -33.58
C ILE A 198 -14.56 -19.42 -35.10
N ALA A 199 -14.65 -18.36 -35.90
CA ALA A 199 -14.52 -18.45 -37.36
C ALA A 199 -13.11 -18.92 -37.78
N LEU A 200 -12.06 -18.38 -37.15
CA LEU A 200 -10.66 -18.75 -37.39
C LEU A 200 -10.36 -20.19 -36.95
N LEU A 201 -10.83 -20.61 -35.77
CA LEU A 201 -10.73 -21.98 -35.30
C LEU A 201 -11.47 -22.96 -36.21
N SER A 202 -12.70 -22.64 -36.63
CA SER A 202 -13.51 -23.49 -37.50
C SER A 202 -12.90 -23.64 -38.90
N TYR A 203 -12.58 -22.52 -39.57
CA TYR A 203 -11.93 -22.54 -40.88
C TYR A 203 -10.59 -23.28 -40.81
N GLY A 204 -9.77 -23.00 -39.80
CA GLY A 204 -8.52 -23.68 -39.57
C GLY A 204 -8.71 -25.18 -39.42
N PHE A 205 -9.56 -25.62 -38.47
CA PHE A 205 -9.80 -27.02 -38.14
C PHE A 205 -10.19 -27.87 -39.37
N PHE A 206 -11.12 -27.40 -40.20
CA PHE A 206 -11.63 -28.18 -41.34
C PHE A 206 -10.72 -28.21 -42.59
N HIS A 207 -9.62 -27.44 -42.63
CA HIS A 207 -8.72 -27.39 -43.78
C HIS A 207 -7.27 -27.79 -43.39
N LYS A 208 -6.57 -28.49 -44.29
CA LYS A 208 -5.15 -28.87 -44.13
C LYS A 208 -4.23 -27.84 -44.81
N GLY A 209 -3.01 -27.67 -44.31
CA GLY A 209 -1.98 -26.81 -44.87
C GLY A 209 -1.68 -25.56 -44.03
N LEU A 210 -0.53 -24.94 -44.32
CA LEU A 210 0.05 -23.88 -43.50
C LEU A 210 -0.90 -22.71 -43.20
N PHE A 211 -1.67 -22.23 -44.19
CA PHE A 211 -2.59 -21.10 -43.98
C PHE A 211 -3.75 -21.45 -43.04
N PRO A 212 -4.50 -22.56 -43.23
CA PRO A 212 -5.40 -23.09 -42.20
C PRO A 212 -4.78 -23.30 -40.81
N GLY A 213 -3.55 -23.82 -40.72
CA GLY A 213 -2.84 -23.97 -39.45
C GLY A 213 -2.58 -22.63 -38.75
N LEU A 214 -2.17 -21.61 -39.51
CA LEU A 214 -2.02 -20.24 -39.02
C LEU A 214 -3.36 -19.65 -38.56
N CYS A 215 -4.46 -19.84 -39.30
CA CYS A 215 -5.79 -19.43 -38.86
C CYS A 215 -6.20 -20.11 -37.55
N PHE A 216 -5.99 -21.43 -37.43
CA PHE A 216 -6.27 -22.19 -36.21
C PHE A 216 -5.46 -21.67 -35.02
N GLY A 217 -4.16 -21.42 -35.21
CA GLY A 217 -3.28 -20.83 -34.21
C GLY A 217 -3.75 -19.46 -33.74
N ALA A 218 -4.04 -18.55 -34.68
CA ALA A 218 -4.56 -17.22 -34.36
C ALA A 218 -5.87 -17.28 -33.54
N GLY A 219 -6.83 -18.10 -33.97
CA GLY A 219 -8.09 -18.29 -33.24
C GLY A 219 -7.87 -18.83 -31.82
N LEU A 220 -6.98 -19.81 -31.65
CA LEU A 220 -6.62 -20.37 -30.34
C LEU A 220 -5.99 -19.31 -29.42
N GLY A 221 -5.08 -18.48 -29.94
CA GLY A 221 -4.44 -17.40 -29.18
C GLY A 221 -5.44 -16.34 -28.69
N ILE A 222 -6.42 -15.97 -29.53
CA ILE A 222 -7.51 -15.06 -29.16
C ILE A 222 -8.39 -15.68 -28.06
N THR A 223 -8.72 -16.98 -28.15
CA THR A 223 -9.48 -17.70 -27.11
C THR A 223 -8.73 -17.74 -25.78
N VAL A 224 -7.43 -18.02 -25.78
CA VAL A 224 -6.60 -18.03 -24.56
C VAL A 224 -6.56 -16.65 -23.90
N PHE A 225 -6.38 -15.58 -24.69
CA PHE A 225 -6.46 -14.21 -24.15
C PHE A 225 -7.84 -13.90 -23.56
N GLY A 226 -8.93 -14.27 -24.23
CA GLY A 226 -10.30 -14.06 -23.74
C GLY A 226 -10.58 -14.76 -22.41
N MET A 227 -10.09 -15.99 -22.24
CA MET A 227 -10.17 -16.72 -20.96
C MET A 227 -9.39 -16.00 -19.85
N ALA A 228 -8.14 -15.62 -20.12
CA ALA A 228 -7.30 -14.90 -19.15
C ALA A 228 -7.95 -13.57 -18.75
N TYR A 229 -8.48 -12.83 -19.74
CA TYR A 229 -9.21 -11.58 -19.53
C TYR A 229 -10.38 -11.80 -18.57
N MET A 230 -11.24 -12.79 -18.80
CA MET A 230 -12.38 -13.07 -17.91
C MET A 230 -11.96 -13.36 -16.46
N PHE A 231 -10.92 -14.18 -16.23
CA PHE A 231 -10.50 -14.46 -14.85
C PHE A 231 -9.85 -13.25 -14.16
N VAL A 232 -9.11 -12.41 -14.88
CA VAL A 232 -8.40 -11.28 -14.25
C VAL A 232 -9.28 -10.02 -14.18
N HIS A 233 -9.95 -9.64 -15.26
CA HIS A 233 -10.86 -8.49 -15.31
C HIS A 233 -12.11 -8.74 -14.47
N ASP A 234 -13.00 -9.61 -14.94
CA ASP A 234 -14.30 -9.84 -14.30
C ASP A 234 -14.16 -10.48 -12.91
N GLY A 235 -13.31 -11.49 -12.82
CA GLY A 235 -13.03 -12.22 -11.60
C GLY A 235 -12.26 -11.38 -10.56
N LEU A 236 -11.02 -10.98 -10.86
CA LEU A 236 -10.15 -10.32 -9.87
C LEU A 236 -10.39 -8.80 -9.73
N VAL A 237 -10.47 -8.05 -10.83
CA VAL A 237 -10.63 -6.58 -10.77
C VAL A 237 -12.04 -6.20 -10.30
N HIS A 238 -13.07 -6.73 -10.95
CA HIS A 238 -14.48 -6.39 -10.67
C HIS A 238 -15.14 -7.24 -9.59
N LYS A 239 -14.48 -8.33 -9.14
CA LYS A 239 -14.98 -9.21 -8.08
C LYS A 239 -16.39 -9.75 -8.40
N ARG A 240 -16.66 -10.03 -9.70
CA ARG A 240 -17.90 -10.66 -10.20
C ARG A 240 -18.02 -12.11 -9.74
N PHE A 241 -16.90 -12.78 -9.47
CA PHE A 241 -16.83 -14.14 -8.91
C PHE A 241 -15.48 -14.38 -8.19
N PRO A 242 -15.38 -15.31 -7.22
CA PRO A 242 -14.11 -15.64 -6.58
C PRO A 242 -13.18 -16.42 -7.53
N VAL A 243 -11.92 -15.98 -7.63
CA VAL A 243 -10.91 -16.56 -8.54
C VAL A 243 -9.88 -17.48 -7.86
N GLY A 244 -10.09 -17.78 -6.57
CA GLY A 244 -9.21 -18.66 -5.80
C GLY A 244 -7.74 -18.16 -5.78
N PRO A 245 -6.74 -19.05 -5.95
CA PRO A 245 -5.31 -18.71 -5.88
C PRO A 245 -4.85 -17.59 -6.82
N ILE A 246 -5.57 -17.33 -7.92
CA ILE A 246 -5.25 -16.26 -8.89
C ILE A 246 -5.23 -14.88 -8.19
N ALA A 247 -6.05 -14.67 -7.16
CA ALA A 247 -6.06 -13.43 -6.36
C ALA A 247 -4.80 -13.21 -5.51
N ASN A 248 -3.96 -14.24 -5.35
CA ASN A 248 -2.73 -14.17 -4.57
C ASN A 248 -1.48 -13.90 -5.41
N VAL A 249 -1.58 -13.92 -6.75
CA VAL A 249 -0.46 -13.59 -7.64
C VAL A 249 -0.17 -12.08 -7.56
N PRO A 250 1.01 -11.63 -7.08
CA PRO A 250 1.29 -10.21 -6.85
C PRO A 250 1.19 -9.34 -8.11
N TYR A 251 1.55 -9.89 -9.27
CA TYR A 251 1.40 -9.20 -10.55
C TYR A 251 -0.06 -8.88 -10.89
N LEU A 252 -0.96 -9.86 -10.69
CA LEU A 252 -2.38 -9.70 -10.99
C LEU A 252 -3.09 -8.78 -9.99
N ARG A 253 -2.62 -8.71 -8.73
CA ARG A 253 -3.03 -7.68 -7.77
C ARG A 253 -2.66 -6.27 -8.26
N ARG A 254 -1.42 -6.06 -8.72
CA ARG A 254 -0.97 -4.76 -9.29
C ARG A 254 -1.77 -4.35 -10.53
N VAL A 255 -2.07 -5.31 -11.41
CA VAL A 255 -2.99 -5.12 -12.56
C VAL A 255 -4.39 -4.67 -12.09
N ALA A 256 -4.95 -5.34 -11.09
CA ALA A 256 -6.28 -5.02 -10.57
C ALA A 256 -6.35 -3.62 -9.95
N SER A 257 -5.34 -3.21 -9.18
CA SER A 257 -5.25 -1.84 -8.65
C SER A 257 -5.14 -0.79 -9.76
N ALA A 258 -4.32 -1.04 -10.80
CA ALA A 258 -4.18 -0.12 -11.94
C ALA A 258 -5.50 0.06 -12.73
N HIS A 259 -6.26 -1.02 -12.91
CA HIS A 259 -7.56 -0.97 -13.60
C HIS A 259 -8.68 -0.36 -12.71
N GLN A 260 -8.62 -0.52 -11.39
CA GLN A 260 -9.51 0.19 -10.47
C GLN A 260 -9.26 1.70 -10.45
N LEU A 261 -8.00 2.15 -10.60
CA LEU A 261 -7.69 3.57 -10.80
C LEU A 261 -8.29 4.13 -12.10
N HIS A 262 -8.29 3.34 -13.18
CA HIS A 262 -8.90 3.71 -14.46
C HIS A 262 -10.41 4.04 -14.35
N HIS A 263 -11.18 3.23 -13.61
CA HIS A 263 -12.61 3.52 -13.38
C HIS A 263 -12.90 4.77 -12.54
N SER A 264 -11.92 5.26 -11.77
CA SER A 264 -12.12 6.37 -10.84
C SER A 264 -12.06 7.77 -11.49
N GLU A 265 -11.88 7.85 -12.81
CA GLU A 265 -11.73 9.08 -13.64
C GLU A 265 -10.56 10.02 -13.23
N LYS A 266 -9.90 9.77 -12.09
CA LYS A 266 -8.89 10.62 -11.43
C LYS A 266 -7.61 10.94 -12.23
N PHE A 267 -7.34 10.25 -13.34
CA PHE A 267 -6.05 10.20 -14.02
C PHE A 267 -6.15 10.05 -15.56
N ASP A 268 -7.17 10.64 -16.18
CA ASP A 268 -7.28 10.81 -17.65
C ASP A 268 -7.11 9.49 -18.46
N GLY A 269 -7.64 8.39 -17.92
CA GLY A 269 -7.81 7.10 -18.61
C GLY A 269 -6.56 6.24 -18.78
N VAL A 270 -5.42 6.51 -18.13
CA VAL A 270 -4.20 5.69 -18.30
C VAL A 270 -3.96 4.77 -17.09
N PRO A 271 -3.70 3.44 -17.26
CA PRO A 271 -3.42 2.75 -18.51
C PRO A 271 -4.57 1.87 -19.05
N TYR A 272 -5.03 2.16 -20.27
CA TYR A 272 -5.72 1.17 -21.10
C TYR A 272 -4.84 -0.07 -21.33
N GLY A 273 -5.43 -1.27 -21.30
CA GLY A 273 -4.73 -2.56 -21.30
C GLY A 273 -5.08 -3.36 -20.03
N LEU A 274 -4.64 -4.62 -19.95
CA LEU A 274 -4.87 -5.47 -18.79
C LEU A 274 -3.58 -6.17 -18.35
N PHE A 275 -2.89 -6.84 -19.27
CA PHE A 275 -1.74 -7.67 -18.94
C PHE A 275 -0.37 -6.98 -19.05
N MET A 276 -0.25 -5.82 -19.71
CA MET A 276 1.06 -5.17 -19.91
C MET A 276 1.09 -3.68 -19.57
N GLY A 277 1.92 -3.33 -18.57
CA GLY A 277 2.24 -1.95 -18.23
C GLY A 277 3.00 -1.23 -19.36
N PRO A 278 2.89 0.11 -19.48
CA PRO A 278 3.40 0.87 -20.63
C PRO A 278 4.91 0.70 -20.88
N LYS A 279 5.73 0.50 -19.85
CA LYS A 279 7.16 0.20 -20.00
C LYS A 279 7.41 -1.14 -20.70
N VAL A 280 6.66 -2.18 -20.36
CA VAL A 280 6.76 -3.52 -20.96
C VAL A 280 6.32 -3.49 -22.42
N VAL A 281 5.20 -2.81 -22.71
CA VAL A 281 4.71 -2.57 -24.08
C VAL A 281 5.77 -1.85 -24.92
N GLY A 282 6.41 -0.81 -24.37
CA GLY A 282 7.49 -0.07 -25.04
C GLY A 282 8.71 -0.94 -25.36
N VAL A 283 9.14 -1.79 -24.43
CA VAL A 283 10.26 -2.72 -24.65
C VAL A 283 9.89 -3.74 -25.73
N ILE A 284 8.74 -4.40 -25.65
CA ILE A 284 8.31 -5.41 -26.64
C ILE A 284 8.17 -4.78 -28.03
N PHE A 285 7.58 -3.58 -28.13
CA PHE A 285 7.46 -2.85 -29.40
C PHE A 285 8.83 -2.47 -29.99
N THR A 286 9.78 -2.08 -29.14
CA THR A 286 11.16 -1.79 -29.56
C THR A 286 11.89 -3.06 -30.02
N VAL A 287 11.73 -4.17 -29.31
CA VAL A 287 12.32 -5.48 -29.68
C VAL A 287 11.72 -6.01 -30.99
N LEU A 288 10.42 -5.83 -31.24
CA LEU A 288 9.79 -6.19 -32.52
C LEU A 288 10.29 -5.29 -33.68
N LEU A 289 10.44 -3.98 -33.45
CA LEU A 289 11.00 -3.06 -34.45
C LEU A 289 12.46 -3.39 -34.79
N LEU A 290 13.28 -3.73 -33.79
CA LEU A 290 14.67 -4.16 -34.01
C LEU A 290 14.76 -5.55 -34.66
N GLY A 291 13.89 -6.48 -34.27
CA GLY A 291 13.81 -7.81 -34.88
C GLY A 291 13.45 -7.78 -36.37
N LEU A 292 12.60 -6.82 -36.78
CA LEU A 292 12.29 -6.53 -38.18
C LEU A 292 13.48 -5.96 -38.98
N GLN A 293 14.58 -5.56 -38.33
CA GLN A 293 15.78 -5.00 -38.97
C GLN A 293 17.03 -5.91 -38.88
N GLY A 294 16.97 -7.07 -38.22
CA GLY A 294 18.19 -7.79 -37.84
C GLY A 294 18.07 -9.30 -37.62
N VAL A 295 17.66 -10.08 -38.63
CA VAL A 295 17.84 -11.54 -38.58
C VAL A 295 19.30 -11.90 -38.90
N ARG A 296 20.09 -12.13 -37.85
CA ARG A 296 21.27 -13.01 -37.90
C ARG A 296 21.16 -14.07 -36.82
N ILE A 297 21.20 -15.33 -37.23
CA ILE A 297 21.22 -16.48 -36.34
C ILE A 297 22.58 -16.47 -35.61
N VAL A 298 22.56 -16.44 -34.28
CA VAL A 298 23.74 -16.62 -33.45
C VAL A 298 23.77 -18.08 -32.98
N GLU A 299 24.84 -18.80 -33.32
CA GLU A 299 25.06 -20.15 -32.82
C GLU A 299 25.31 -20.11 -31.30
N CYS A 300 24.41 -20.67 -30.51
CA CYS A 300 24.53 -20.67 -29.05
C CYS A 300 25.57 -21.69 -28.58
N LYS A 301 26.82 -21.27 -28.45
CA LYS A 301 27.80 -21.98 -27.61
C LYS A 301 27.44 -21.75 -26.14
N VAL A 302 26.78 -22.72 -25.53
CA VAL A 302 26.48 -22.71 -24.09
C VAL A 302 27.79 -22.84 -23.29
N ALA A 303 28.34 -21.70 -22.89
CA ALA A 303 29.25 -21.64 -21.76
C ALA A 303 28.44 -21.76 -20.46
N LYS A 304 28.87 -22.60 -19.51
CA LYS A 304 28.37 -22.54 -18.13
C LYS A 304 29.04 -21.35 -17.43
N GLU A 305 28.50 -20.17 -17.68
CA GLU A 305 28.79 -19.00 -16.84
C GLU A 305 28.11 -19.20 -15.47
N LEU A 306 28.78 -18.78 -14.40
CA LEU A 306 28.34 -19.03 -13.03
C LEU A 306 27.76 -17.74 -12.47
N ASP A 307 26.42 -17.65 -12.45
CA ASP A 307 25.69 -16.44 -12.06
C ASP A 307 26.20 -15.84 -10.75
N CYS A 308 26.83 -14.67 -10.86
CA CYS A 308 27.27 -13.88 -9.73
C CYS A 308 26.23 -12.78 -9.48
N LEU A 309 25.66 -12.80 -8.28
CA LEU A 309 24.53 -11.98 -7.87
C LEU A 309 25.04 -10.73 -7.15
N GLU A 310 24.86 -9.56 -7.78
CA GLU A 310 25.24 -8.26 -7.25
C GLU A 310 24.12 -7.57 -6.48
N TYR A 311 24.44 -6.99 -5.32
CA TYR A 311 23.50 -6.27 -4.46
C TYR A 311 24.15 -5.07 -3.75
N PRO A 312 23.41 -3.98 -3.48
CA PRO A 312 23.96 -2.81 -2.80
C PRO A 312 23.97 -2.98 -1.28
N ALA A 313 25.13 -2.82 -0.63
CA ALA A 313 25.23 -2.86 0.82
C ALA A 313 26.29 -1.90 1.41
N ILE A 314 26.08 -1.44 2.65
CA ILE A 314 27.07 -0.68 3.42
C ILE A 314 28.40 -1.45 3.59
N SER A 315 28.32 -2.78 3.70
CA SER A 315 29.44 -3.70 3.91
C SER A 315 29.21 -4.97 3.09
N CYS A 316 30.23 -5.39 2.35
CA CYS A 316 30.23 -6.69 1.68
C CYS A 316 30.73 -7.76 2.64
N ARG A 317 30.15 -8.97 2.57
CA ARG A 317 30.52 -10.10 3.42
C ARG A 317 31.57 -10.97 2.73
N LYS A 318 32.55 -11.44 3.50
CA LYS A 318 33.59 -12.36 3.00
C LYS A 318 33.07 -13.79 2.88
N HIS A 319 32.22 -14.19 3.83
CA HIS A 319 31.67 -15.54 3.92
C HIS A 319 30.22 -15.59 3.43
N THR A 320 29.79 -16.73 2.90
CA THR A 320 28.43 -16.93 2.38
C THR A 320 28.00 -18.37 2.60
N ALA A 321 26.75 -18.56 3.04
CA ALA A 321 26.09 -19.87 3.13
C ALA A 321 24.58 -19.71 2.83
N PHE A 322 23.94 -20.81 2.45
CA PHE A 322 22.50 -20.86 2.18
C PHE A 322 21.77 -21.49 3.37
N LEU A 323 20.52 -21.09 3.62
CA LEU A 323 19.70 -21.65 4.70
C LEU A 323 19.49 -23.18 4.58
N THR A 324 19.53 -23.71 3.37
CA THR A 324 19.55 -25.15 3.07
C THR A 324 20.72 -25.89 3.70
N ASP A 325 21.89 -25.24 3.82
CA ASP A 325 23.13 -25.83 4.33
C ASP A 325 23.02 -26.14 5.84
N PHE A 326 22.07 -25.50 6.51
CA PHE A 326 21.73 -25.67 7.92
C PHE A 326 20.46 -26.51 8.13
N GLY A 327 19.97 -27.18 7.08
CA GLY A 327 18.80 -28.07 7.13
C GLY A 327 17.44 -27.37 6.99
N GLY A 328 17.41 -26.13 6.49
CA GLY A 328 16.16 -25.43 6.20
C GLY A 328 15.36 -26.06 5.05
N VAL A 329 14.03 -25.95 5.12
CA VAL A 329 13.07 -26.46 4.12
C VAL A 329 12.04 -25.38 3.77
N GLY A 330 12.00 -24.98 2.49
CA GLY A 330 11.15 -23.90 1.97
C GLY A 330 9.72 -24.33 1.55
N ASP A 331 9.09 -25.24 2.29
CA ASP A 331 7.79 -25.85 1.96
C ASP A 331 6.54 -25.12 2.51
N GLY A 332 6.75 -24.06 3.31
CA GLY A 332 5.71 -23.31 4.01
C GLY A 332 5.06 -24.03 5.19
N LYS A 333 5.63 -25.14 5.69
CA LYS A 333 5.04 -25.99 6.73
C LYS A 333 6.05 -26.48 7.78
N THR A 334 7.28 -26.72 7.36
CA THR A 334 8.38 -27.13 8.23
C THR A 334 8.88 -25.91 9.00
N SER A 335 8.93 -25.98 10.34
CA SER A 335 9.53 -24.91 11.14
C SER A 335 11.05 -24.85 10.90
N ASN A 336 11.48 -23.72 10.36
CA ASN A 336 12.87 -23.38 10.07
C ASN A 336 13.54 -22.67 11.26
N THR A 337 12.83 -22.43 12.38
CA THR A 337 13.31 -21.67 13.54
C THR A 337 14.68 -22.18 14.02
N LYS A 338 14.85 -23.52 14.09
CA LYS A 338 16.14 -24.15 14.46
C LYS A 338 17.21 -24.04 13.39
N ALA A 339 16.85 -24.10 12.10
CA ALA A 339 17.78 -23.97 10.98
C ALA A 339 18.36 -22.54 10.92
N PHE A 340 17.51 -21.52 11.05
CA PHE A 340 17.96 -20.13 11.18
C PHE A 340 18.81 -19.89 12.44
N GLN A 341 18.40 -20.39 13.60
CA GLN A 341 19.18 -20.26 14.84
C GLN A 341 20.56 -20.90 14.70
N TYR A 342 20.66 -22.10 14.11
CA TYR A 342 21.93 -22.76 13.86
C TYR A 342 22.78 -22.01 12.81
N ALA A 343 22.16 -21.53 11.73
CA ALA A 343 22.82 -20.72 10.71
C ALA A 343 23.43 -19.44 11.30
N ILE A 344 22.65 -18.62 12.00
CA ILE A 344 23.11 -17.35 12.57
C ILE A 344 24.19 -17.61 13.64
N SER A 345 24.02 -18.64 14.48
CA SER A 345 25.01 -19.01 15.50
C SER A 345 26.36 -19.40 14.87
N ASN A 346 26.36 -20.34 13.92
CA ASN A 346 27.57 -20.78 13.23
C ASN A 346 28.24 -19.64 12.44
N LEU A 347 27.45 -18.87 11.70
CA LEU A 347 27.95 -17.75 10.89
C LEU A 347 28.47 -16.57 11.73
N SER A 348 28.04 -16.42 12.98
CA SER A 348 28.54 -15.36 13.88
C SER A 348 30.04 -15.46 14.15
N HIS A 349 30.63 -16.66 14.05
CA HIS A 349 32.08 -16.86 14.19
C HIS A 349 32.91 -16.13 13.13
N TYR A 350 32.33 -15.79 11.98
CA TYR A 350 32.99 -15.04 10.91
C TYR A 350 32.94 -13.51 11.10
N ALA A 351 32.32 -13.00 12.16
CA ALA A 351 32.16 -11.56 12.38
C ALA A 351 33.49 -10.78 12.39
N SER A 352 34.57 -11.38 12.90
CA SER A 352 35.91 -10.79 12.91
C SER A 352 36.70 -10.96 11.60
N ASP A 353 36.22 -11.79 10.66
CA ASP A 353 36.86 -12.08 9.37
C ASP A 353 35.98 -11.60 8.19
N GLY A 354 35.53 -10.35 8.26
CA GLY A 354 34.74 -9.71 7.21
C GLY A 354 33.25 -10.09 7.17
N GLY A 355 32.76 -10.83 8.17
CA GLY A 355 31.34 -11.13 8.33
C GLY A 355 30.77 -12.15 7.34
N ALA A 356 29.51 -12.50 7.56
CA ALA A 356 28.81 -13.56 6.84
C ALA A 356 27.48 -13.12 6.19
N LEU A 357 27.22 -13.68 5.02
CA LEU A 357 25.98 -13.60 4.25
C LEU A 357 25.19 -14.91 4.41
N LEU A 358 23.98 -14.85 4.97
CA LEU A 358 23.02 -15.94 4.95
C LEU A 358 22.00 -15.70 3.83
N VAL A 359 22.01 -16.58 2.82
CA VAL A 359 21.10 -16.53 1.69
C VAL A 359 19.87 -17.39 1.98
N VAL A 360 18.68 -16.82 1.85
CA VAL A 360 17.38 -17.49 1.88
C VAL A 360 16.93 -17.67 0.42
N PRO A 361 16.96 -18.89 -0.15
CA PRO A 361 16.61 -19.13 -1.55
C PRO A 361 15.09 -19.13 -1.79
N PRO A 362 14.63 -19.20 -3.07
CA PRO A 362 13.22 -19.28 -3.42
C PRO A 362 12.46 -20.36 -2.64
N GLY A 363 11.21 -20.07 -2.26
CA GLY A 363 10.39 -20.94 -1.41
C GLY A 363 9.85 -20.23 -0.16
N THR A 364 9.08 -20.96 0.66
CA THR A 364 8.38 -20.40 1.81
C THR A 364 8.93 -20.98 3.11
N TRP A 365 9.52 -20.14 3.96
CA TRP A 365 10.32 -20.53 5.11
C TRP A 365 9.56 -20.16 6.39
N LEU A 366 8.72 -21.08 6.87
CA LEU A 366 7.96 -20.91 8.11
C LEU A 366 8.91 -20.86 9.31
N THR A 367 8.83 -19.83 10.15
CA THR A 367 9.71 -19.66 11.32
C THR A 367 9.10 -18.74 12.38
N GLY A 368 9.43 -18.99 13.64
CA GLY A 368 9.30 -18.01 14.72
C GLY A 368 10.49 -17.04 14.78
N SER A 369 10.71 -16.43 15.94
CA SER A 369 11.63 -15.30 16.13
C SER A 369 13.10 -15.65 15.84
N LEU A 370 13.73 -14.81 15.02
CA LEU A 370 15.14 -14.88 14.63
C LEU A 370 15.92 -13.75 15.31
N ASN A 371 16.97 -14.08 16.07
CA ASN A 371 17.84 -13.07 16.70
C ASN A 371 19.15 -12.93 15.90
N LEU A 372 19.39 -11.75 15.31
CA LEU A 372 20.55 -11.47 14.47
C LEU A 372 21.83 -11.22 15.28
N THR A 373 22.98 -11.24 14.58
CA THR A 373 24.31 -10.92 15.13
C THR A 373 25.00 -9.82 14.32
N SER A 374 26.07 -9.23 14.88
CA SER A 374 26.86 -8.17 14.22
C SER A 374 27.67 -8.69 13.03
N HIS A 375 28.00 -7.80 12.09
CA HIS A 375 28.72 -8.13 10.84
C HIS A 375 28.01 -9.20 9.97
N PHE A 376 26.68 -9.17 9.99
CA PHE A 376 25.82 -10.15 9.33
C PHE A 376 25.05 -9.53 8.15
N THR A 377 24.72 -10.34 7.15
CA THR A 377 23.73 -10.00 6.12
C THR A 377 22.72 -11.13 5.97
N LEU A 378 21.44 -10.81 6.19
CA LEU A 378 20.33 -11.67 5.79
C LEU A 378 19.88 -11.26 4.38
N PHE A 379 19.92 -12.20 3.43
CA PHE A 379 19.61 -11.94 2.02
C PHE A 379 18.50 -12.84 1.50
N LEU A 380 17.36 -12.27 1.12
CA LEU A 380 16.24 -13.00 0.55
C LEU A 380 16.31 -12.94 -0.99
N GLN A 381 16.45 -14.08 -1.66
CA GLN A 381 16.37 -14.12 -3.13
C GLN A 381 14.95 -13.77 -3.62
N SER A 382 14.80 -13.54 -4.93
CA SER A 382 13.47 -13.39 -5.52
C SER A 382 12.65 -14.66 -5.25
N GLU A 383 11.34 -14.50 -5.03
CA GLU A 383 10.42 -15.60 -4.67
C GLU A 383 10.72 -16.32 -3.32
N ALA A 384 11.71 -15.85 -2.55
CA ALA A 384 11.88 -16.27 -1.16
C ALA A 384 10.86 -15.54 -0.27
N THR A 385 10.17 -16.29 0.60
CA THR A 385 9.20 -15.76 1.58
C THR A 385 9.54 -16.27 2.97
N ILE A 386 9.97 -15.39 3.89
CA ILE A 386 9.99 -15.71 5.32
C ILE A 386 8.55 -15.59 5.83
N LEU A 387 8.05 -16.62 6.50
CA LEU A 387 6.65 -16.72 6.92
C LEU A 387 6.57 -16.87 8.45
N ALA A 388 5.86 -15.97 9.12
CA ALA A 388 5.81 -15.90 10.58
C ALA A 388 4.94 -17.02 11.20
N SER A 389 5.54 -17.80 12.10
CA SER A 389 4.86 -18.88 12.81
C SER A 389 3.70 -18.40 13.69
N GLN A 390 2.57 -19.12 13.66
CA GLN A 390 1.42 -18.85 14.54
C GLN A 390 1.47 -19.63 15.86
N ASP A 391 2.53 -20.41 16.11
CA ASP A 391 2.80 -21.06 17.39
C ASP A 391 3.51 -20.08 18.33
N GLU A 392 2.78 -19.55 19.32
CA GLU A 392 3.29 -18.60 20.32
C GLU A 392 4.51 -19.12 21.11
N SER A 393 4.78 -20.43 21.13
CA SER A 393 5.97 -20.99 21.78
C SER A 393 7.28 -20.75 21.00
N GLU A 394 7.22 -20.40 19.71
CA GLU A 394 8.38 -19.99 18.91
C GLU A 394 8.72 -18.49 19.03
N TRP A 395 8.05 -17.77 19.93
CA TRP A 395 8.21 -16.33 20.17
C TRP A 395 8.69 -16.08 21.61
N PRO A 396 10.01 -15.93 21.84
CA PRO A 396 10.55 -15.65 23.17
C PRO A 396 9.92 -14.42 23.81
N THR A 397 9.68 -14.43 25.12
CA THR A 397 9.12 -13.29 25.84
C THR A 397 10.22 -12.32 26.24
N LEU A 398 9.97 -11.02 26.01
CA LEU A 398 10.87 -9.91 26.34
C LEU A 398 10.20 -8.96 27.33
N ALA A 399 11.03 -8.23 28.08
CA ALA A 399 10.57 -7.14 28.92
C ALA A 399 9.96 -6.00 28.08
N VAL A 400 9.12 -5.19 28.73
CA VAL A 400 8.60 -3.92 28.21
C VAL A 400 9.74 -3.01 27.74
N LEU A 401 9.46 -2.12 26.77
CA LEU A 401 10.47 -1.16 26.32
C LEU A 401 10.85 -0.22 27.48
N PRO A 402 12.15 0.01 27.74
CA PRO A 402 12.61 0.75 28.92
C PRO A 402 12.17 2.23 28.92
N SER A 403 11.77 2.74 27.75
CA SER A 403 11.25 4.08 27.52
C SER A 403 9.70 4.16 27.54
N TYR A 404 8.98 3.06 27.80
CA TYR A 404 7.51 2.98 27.76
C TYR A 404 6.84 2.56 29.08
N GLY A 405 7.58 1.94 30.00
CA GLY A 405 7.07 1.50 31.31
C GLY A 405 6.20 0.23 31.30
N ARG A 406 5.35 0.09 30.29
CA ARG A 406 4.40 -1.02 30.09
C ARG A 406 4.32 -1.46 28.63
N GLY A 407 3.69 -2.60 28.38
CA GLY A 407 3.29 -3.00 27.02
C GLY A 407 2.18 -2.13 26.43
N ARG A 408 2.05 -2.16 25.10
CA ARG A 408 1.09 -1.34 24.32
C ARG A 408 -0.25 -2.01 24.11
N ASP A 409 -0.27 -3.29 23.76
CA ASP A 409 -1.52 -4.06 23.61
C ASP A 409 -2.03 -4.62 24.94
N ALA A 410 -1.10 -4.89 25.86
CA ALA A 410 -1.33 -5.57 27.12
C ALA A 410 -0.33 -5.03 28.17
N PRO A 411 -0.61 -5.10 29.48
CA PRO A 411 0.20 -4.44 30.50
C PRO A 411 1.54 -5.11 30.79
N ASP A 412 1.66 -6.43 30.55
CA ASP A 412 2.89 -7.18 30.79
C ASP A 412 3.96 -6.87 29.71
N GLY A 413 4.93 -7.77 29.54
CA GLY A 413 5.95 -7.67 28.50
C GLY A 413 5.45 -7.81 27.06
N ARG A 414 6.33 -8.31 26.19
CA ARG A 414 6.09 -8.40 24.74
C ARG A 414 6.66 -9.69 24.18
N PHE A 415 6.14 -10.11 23.03
CA PHE A 415 6.81 -11.13 22.23
C PHE A 415 8.05 -10.52 21.55
N SER A 416 9.11 -11.32 21.41
CA SER A 416 10.28 -11.02 20.58
C SER A 416 9.87 -10.90 19.12
N SER A 417 10.52 -10.02 18.37
CA SER A 417 10.14 -9.72 16.98
C SER A 417 10.57 -10.82 16.00
N LEU A 418 9.91 -10.93 14.83
CA LEU A 418 10.17 -12.00 13.85
C LEU A 418 11.63 -11.97 13.38
N ILE A 419 12.13 -10.77 13.07
CA ILE A 419 13.56 -10.50 12.95
C ILE A 419 13.92 -9.51 14.07
N PHE A 420 14.53 -10.03 15.13
CA PHE A 420 14.99 -9.29 16.30
C PHE A 420 16.50 -9.08 16.29
N GLY A 421 16.98 -8.05 16.98
CA GLY A 421 18.39 -7.81 17.24
C GLY A 421 18.59 -6.75 18.31
N THR A 422 19.67 -6.83 19.06
CA THR A 422 20.00 -5.84 20.09
C THR A 422 21.50 -5.67 20.28
N ASN A 423 21.97 -4.43 20.45
CA ASN A 423 23.40 -4.07 20.57
C ASN A 423 24.26 -4.50 19.36
N LEU A 424 23.67 -4.47 18.16
CA LEU A 424 24.32 -4.92 16.93
C LEU A 424 25.14 -3.81 16.25
N THR A 425 26.08 -4.23 15.43
CA THR A 425 26.93 -3.35 14.61
C THR A 425 27.05 -3.95 13.21
N ASP A 426 26.87 -3.13 12.18
CA ASP A 426 27.07 -3.52 10.78
C ASP A 426 26.18 -4.71 10.38
N VAL A 427 24.88 -4.47 10.23
CA VAL A 427 23.89 -5.50 9.88
C VAL A 427 23.05 -5.06 8.69
N VAL A 428 22.88 -5.97 7.73
CA VAL A 428 22.14 -5.71 6.49
C VAL A 428 21.02 -6.74 6.34
N ILE A 429 19.80 -6.27 6.09
CA ILE A 429 18.62 -7.10 5.78
C ILE A 429 18.17 -6.68 4.39
N THR A 430 18.43 -7.50 3.37
CA THR A 430 18.16 -7.13 1.98
C THR A 430 17.82 -8.32 1.08
N GLY A 431 17.73 -8.12 -0.23
CA GLY A 431 17.32 -9.15 -1.16
C GLY A 431 17.01 -8.63 -2.56
N TYR A 432 16.41 -9.51 -3.36
CA TYR A 432 15.83 -9.16 -4.67
C TYR A 432 14.30 -9.12 -4.59
N ASN A 433 13.77 -8.21 -3.76
CA ASN A 433 12.34 -8.11 -3.46
C ASN A 433 11.76 -9.44 -2.92
N GLY A 434 12.55 -10.16 -2.11
CA GLY A 434 12.03 -11.23 -1.25
C GLY A 434 10.99 -10.71 -0.27
N THR A 435 10.13 -11.61 0.23
CA THR A 435 8.97 -11.26 1.07
C THR A 435 9.18 -11.68 2.51
N ILE A 436 8.70 -10.85 3.44
CA ILE A 436 8.54 -11.20 4.86
C ILE A 436 7.04 -11.05 5.17
N ASP A 437 6.36 -12.17 5.46
CA ASP A 437 4.94 -12.21 5.80
C ASP A 437 4.78 -12.43 7.32
N GLY A 438 4.29 -11.39 8.01
CA GLY A 438 4.08 -11.39 9.46
C GLY A 438 2.88 -12.21 9.94
N GLN A 439 2.08 -12.79 9.04
CA GLN A 439 0.84 -13.54 9.33
C GLN A 439 -0.12 -12.83 10.30
N GLY A 440 -0.10 -11.49 10.32
CA GLY A 440 -0.67 -10.60 11.35
C GLY A 440 -2.12 -10.85 11.74
N CYS A 441 -2.94 -11.43 10.86
CA CYS A 441 -4.35 -11.75 11.12
C CYS A 441 -4.58 -12.50 12.43
N TYR A 442 -3.73 -13.48 12.78
CA TYR A 442 -3.80 -14.20 14.06
C TYR A 442 -3.66 -13.26 15.28
N TRP A 443 -2.72 -12.32 15.20
CA TRP A 443 -2.42 -11.36 16.24
C TRP A 443 -3.48 -10.25 16.34
N TRP A 444 -3.99 -9.77 15.21
CA TRP A 444 -5.06 -8.78 15.15
C TRP A 444 -6.39 -9.34 15.69
N ASP A 445 -6.71 -10.60 15.39
CA ASP A 445 -7.88 -11.29 15.93
C ASP A 445 -7.84 -11.37 17.47
N LYS A 446 -6.69 -11.73 18.04
CA LYS A 446 -6.48 -11.77 19.50
C LYS A 446 -6.54 -10.37 20.12
N PHE A 447 -5.98 -9.36 19.44
CA PHE A 447 -6.05 -7.96 19.87
C PHE A 447 -7.51 -7.48 19.96
N HIS A 448 -8.31 -7.66 18.91
CA HIS A 448 -9.71 -7.24 18.87
C HIS A 448 -10.60 -7.96 19.90
N LYS A 449 -10.23 -9.18 20.32
CA LYS A 449 -10.94 -9.96 21.36
C LYS A 449 -10.47 -9.63 22.78
N GLY A 450 -9.37 -8.89 22.96
CA GLY A 450 -8.74 -8.66 24.26
C GLY A 450 -8.06 -9.90 24.85
N GLU A 451 -7.66 -10.86 24.00
CA GLU A 451 -7.06 -12.14 24.41
C GLU A 451 -5.54 -12.06 24.66
N LEU A 452 -4.91 -10.93 24.31
CA LEU A 452 -3.47 -10.71 24.47
C LEU A 452 -3.08 -10.43 25.93
N LYS A 453 -2.05 -11.15 26.40
CA LYS A 453 -1.37 -10.88 27.68
C LYS A 453 -0.07 -10.11 27.52
N LEU A 454 0.57 -10.25 26.35
CA LEU A 454 1.81 -9.60 25.97
C LEU A 454 1.55 -8.71 24.74
N THR A 455 2.36 -7.67 24.57
CA THR A 455 2.38 -6.88 23.32
C THR A 455 2.82 -7.76 22.15
N ARG A 456 2.18 -7.58 20.99
CA ARG A 456 2.45 -8.30 19.74
C ARG A 456 3.92 -8.20 19.31
N PRO A 457 4.46 -9.21 18.58
CA PRO A 457 5.81 -9.15 18.04
C PRO A 457 5.88 -8.21 16.82
N TYR A 458 6.98 -7.47 16.66
CA TYR A 458 7.20 -6.67 15.44
C TYR A 458 7.71 -7.56 14.31
N THR A 459 7.56 -7.15 13.05
CA THR A 459 8.16 -7.89 11.92
C THR A 459 9.68 -7.73 11.89
N ILE A 460 10.18 -6.52 12.13
CA ILE A 460 11.62 -6.26 12.33
C ILE A 460 11.78 -5.28 13.51
N GLU A 461 12.69 -5.58 14.41
CA GLU A 461 13.06 -4.75 15.57
C GLU A 461 14.56 -4.88 15.87
N ILE A 462 15.29 -3.76 15.84
CA ILE A 462 16.75 -3.74 16.00
C ILE A 462 17.09 -2.64 17.01
N MET A 463 17.31 -3.03 18.27
CA MET A 463 17.51 -2.12 19.39
C MET A 463 18.99 -1.75 19.60
N PHE A 464 19.28 -0.56 20.15
CA PHE A 464 20.63 -0.17 20.63
C PHE A 464 21.79 -0.39 19.64
N SER A 465 21.51 -0.36 18.33
CA SER A 465 22.43 -0.83 17.30
C SER A 465 22.92 0.30 16.39
N ASN A 466 24.01 0.07 15.66
CA ASN A 466 24.58 1.02 14.72
C ASN A 466 24.92 0.37 13.36
N HIS A 467 25.03 1.19 12.30
CA HIS A 467 25.27 0.76 10.92
C HIS A 467 24.28 -0.34 10.46
N ILE A 468 22.99 0.00 10.46
CA ILE A 468 21.91 -0.91 10.06
C ILE A 468 21.34 -0.48 8.70
N GLN A 469 21.11 -1.44 7.82
CA GLN A 469 20.49 -1.24 6.51
C GLN A 469 19.37 -2.26 6.31
N ILE A 470 18.13 -1.80 6.08
CA ILE A 470 17.02 -2.63 5.59
C ILE A 470 16.64 -2.15 4.20
N SER A 471 16.68 -3.00 3.16
CA SER A 471 16.41 -2.52 1.80
C SER A 471 16.00 -3.58 0.77
N ASN A 472 15.26 -3.19 -0.27
CA ASN A 472 14.86 -4.03 -1.41
C ASN A 472 14.03 -5.28 -1.04
N LEU A 473 13.03 -5.12 -0.18
CA LEU A 473 12.16 -6.19 0.33
C LEU A 473 10.67 -5.81 0.29
N THR A 474 9.81 -6.83 0.23
CA THR A 474 8.37 -6.68 0.49
C THR A 474 8.07 -7.11 1.92
N LEU A 475 7.41 -6.28 2.71
CA LEU A 475 6.90 -6.65 4.03
C LEU A 475 5.37 -6.67 3.96
N ILE A 476 4.74 -7.77 4.35
CA ILE A 476 3.28 -7.93 4.32
C ILE A 476 2.74 -8.44 5.66
N ASN A 477 1.49 -8.06 5.97
CA ASN A 477 0.75 -8.54 7.15
C ASN A 477 1.52 -8.38 8.47
N SER A 478 2.25 -7.27 8.64
CA SER A 478 3.04 -6.98 9.84
C SER A 478 2.18 -6.90 11.10
N PRO A 479 2.64 -7.39 12.28
CA PRO A 479 1.98 -7.09 13.54
C PRO A 479 2.44 -5.73 14.13
N SER A 480 3.63 -5.19 13.77
CA SER A 480 4.19 -3.83 14.04
C SER A 480 5.62 -3.64 13.41
N CYS A 481 6.15 -2.41 13.16
CA CYS A 481 7.44 -2.23 12.41
C CYS A 481 8.26 -0.91 12.61
N ASP A 482 9.61 -0.98 12.60
CA ASP A 482 10.59 0.11 12.89
C ASP A 482 11.82 0.16 11.90
N ILE A 483 12.77 1.14 12.06
CA ILE A 483 14.21 1.20 11.59
C ILE A 483 14.57 1.94 10.25
N ILE A 484 15.87 2.14 9.97
CA ILE A 484 16.52 2.71 8.74
C ILE A 484 16.23 1.85 7.50
N ILE A 485 15.68 2.46 6.45
CA ILE A 485 14.92 1.75 5.41
C ILE A 485 15.10 2.39 4.00
N GLN A 486 15.36 1.58 2.97
CA GLN A 486 15.39 2.04 1.56
C GLN A 486 14.70 1.07 0.59
N GLY A 487 13.87 1.57 -0.33
CA GLY A 487 13.35 0.75 -1.43
C GLY A 487 12.41 -0.37 -0.96
N LEU A 488 11.61 -0.13 0.08
CA LEU A 488 10.68 -1.12 0.64
C LEU A 488 9.26 -0.94 0.13
N THR A 489 8.58 -2.07 -0.05
CA THR A 489 7.13 -2.15 -0.27
C THR A 489 6.49 -2.74 0.98
N ILE A 490 5.79 -1.91 1.76
CA ILE A 490 5.14 -2.32 3.02
C ILE A 490 3.63 -2.35 2.80
N LEU A 491 2.98 -3.50 3.05
CA LEU A 491 1.56 -3.72 2.78
C LEU A 491 0.85 -4.39 3.96
N ALA A 492 0.17 -3.60 4.78
CA ALA A 492 -0.83 -4.09 5.73
C ALA A 492 -2.26 -3.82 5.19
N PRO A 493 -3.27 -4.61 5.60
CA PRO A 493 -4.67 -4.28 5.36
C PRO A 493 -5.03 -2.95 6.03
N ILE A 494 -5.84 -2.12 5.36
CA ILE A 494 -6.22 -0.78 5.86
C ILE A 494 -7.08 -0.81 7.12
N ASP A 495 -7.59 -1.98 7.49
CA ASP A 495 -8.40 -2.29 8.68
C ASP A 495 -7.61 -3.02 9.77
N SER A 496 -6.29 -3.15 9.63
CA SER A 496 -5.42 -3.80 10.62
C SER A 496 -4.94 -2.84 11.73
N PRO A 497 -5.04 -3.22 13.03
CA PRO A 497 -4.78 -2.33 14.15
C PRO A 497 -3.29 -2.10 14.40
N ASN A 498 -2.87 -0.83 14.48
CA ASN A 498 -1.51 -0.40 14.85
C ASN A 498 -0.40 -1.01 13.99
N THR A 499 -0.66 -1.10 12.69
CA THR A 499 0.30 -1.60 11.70
C THR A 499 1.17 -0.49 11.14
N ASP A 500 1.64 0.41 12.02
CA ASP A 500 2.55 1.53 11.72
C ASP A 500 3.67 1.03 10.78
N GLY A 501 3.89 1.73 9.66
CA GLY A 501 4.75 1.23 8.57
C GLY A 501 6.24 1.27 8.91
N ILE A 502 6.71 2.37 9.49
CA ILE A 502 8.09 2.55 9.97
C ILE A 502 8.09 3.47 11.19
N ASN A 503 8.51 2.96 12.34
CA ASN A 503 8.82 3.81 13.50
C ASN A 503 10.33 4.00 13.69
N PRO A 504 10.82 5.25 13.67
CA PRO A 504 12.05 5.61 14.36
C PRO A 504 11.73 5.97 15.81
N ASP A 505 11.82 5.02 16.75
CA ASP A 505 11.80 5.34 18.19
C ASP A 505 13.23 5.58 18.72
N SER A 506 13.46 6.72 19.36
CA SER A 506 14.74 7.06 20.01
C SER A 506 15.97 6.97 19.09
N CYS A 507 15.76 7.18 17.78
CA CYS A 507 16.73 6.91 16.70
C CYS A 507 17.49 8.17 16.27
N THR A 508 18.81 8.07 16.08
CA THR A 508 19.65 9.18 15.58
C THR A 508 20.32 8.84 14.25
N ASN A 509 20.38 9.81 13.33
CA ASN A 509 20.97 9.66 11.98
C ASN A 509 20.24 8.61 11.12
N THR A 510 18.93 8.76 10.98
CA THR A 510 18.07 7.82 10.23
C THR A 510 17.78 8.33 8.82
N ARG A 511 17.85 7.44 7.82
CA ARG A 511 17.45 7.72 6.44
C ARG A 511 16.34 6.75 6.03
N ILE A 512 15.26 7.31 5.49
CA ILE A 512 14.12 6.58 4.92
C ILE A 512 13.93 7.09 3.49
N GLU A 513 14.08 6.23 2.47
CA GLU A 513 13.92 6.67 1.08
C GLU A 513 13.36 5.63 0.11
N ASP A 514 12.73 6.08 -0.98
CA ASP A 514 12.20 5.24 -2.08
C ASP A 514 11.15 4.20 -1.61
N CYS A 515 10.29 4.56 -0.65
CA CYS A 515 9.37 3.62 -0.01
C CYS A 515 7.91 3.81 -0.43
N TYR A 516 7.22 2.68 -0.63
CA TYR A 516 5.77 2.61 -0.87
C TYR A 516 5.10 1.89 0.30
N ILE A 517 4.20 2.57 1.00
CA ILE A 517 3.59 2.08 2.24
C ILE A 517 2.06 2.12 2.16
N VAL A 518 1.42 0.98 2.43
CA VAL A 518 -0.01 0.87 2.72
C VAL A 518 -0.16 0.34 4.14
N SER A 519 -0.84 1.09 5.00
CA SER A 519 -1.00 0.76 6.43
C SER A 519 -2.45 0.99 6.90
N GLY A 520 -2.83 0.32 7.99
CA GLY A 520 -4.04 0.63 8.76
C GLY A 520 -3.80 1.71 9.85
N ASP A 521 -2.55 2.01 10.16
CA ASP A 521 -2.13 3.11 11.03
C ASP A 521 -1.09 4.01 10.31
N ASP A 522 -0.26 4.78 11.02
CA ASP A 522 0.63 5.77 10.40
C ASP A 522 1.68 5.12 9.46
N CYS A 523 1.87 5.64 8.23
CA CYS A 523 2.89 5.13 7.29
C CYS A 523 4.31 5.26 7.83
N ILE A 524 4.62 6.38 8.51
CA ILE A 524 5.85 6.55 9.33
C ILE A 524 5.42 7.22 10.64
N ALA A 525 5.80 6.68 11.80
CA ALA A 525 5.57 7.33 13.09
C ALA A 525 6.87 7.48 13.89
N ILE A 526 7.41 8.70 13.94
CA ILE A 526 8.60 9.02 14.73
C ILE A 526 8.21 9.13 16.20
N LYS A 527 8.93 8.41 17.06
CA LYS A 527 8.67 8.26 18.50
C LYS A 527 9.97 8.41 19.30
N SER A 528 9.88 8.46 20.63
CA SER A 528 11.01 8.56 21.57
C SER A 528 10.55 8.23 22.99
N GLY A 529 9.78 7.15 23.17
CA GLY A 529 9.23 6.77 24.49
C GLY A 529 8.07 7.64 25.01
N TRP A 530 7.54 7.22 26.16
CA TRP A 530 6.23 7.62 26.69
C TRP A 530 6.35 8.17 28.12
N ASP A 531 5.79 9.37 28.34
CA ASP A 531 5.70 10.13 29.60
C ASP A 531 6.98 10.04 30.45
N GLU A 532 6.89 9.82 31.76
CA GLU A 532 8.05 9.79 32.66
C GLU A 532 9.11 8.73 32.29
N TYR A 533 8.74 7.66 31.60
CA TYR A 533 9.68 6.64 31.12
C TYR A 533 10.54 7.18 29.97
N GLY A 534 9.94 7.86 28.99
CA GLY A 534 10.67 8.55 27.92
C GLY A 534 11.53 9.71 28.45
N ILE A 535 10.96 10.53 29.35
CA ILE A 535 11.65 11.64 30.03
C ILE A 535 12.84 11.15 30.86
N LYS A 536 12.77 9.95 31.46
CA LYS A 536 13.86 9.31 32.22
C LYS A 536 14.91 8.68 31.30
N PHE A 537 14.49 8.07 30.19
CA PHE A 537 15.35 7.41 29.21
C PHE A 537 16.22 8.41 28.42
N ARG A 538 15.69 9.59 28.10
CA ARG A 538 16.43 10.75 27.51
C ARG A 538 17.19 10.44 26.22
N MET A 539 16.60 9.62 25.35
CA MET A 539 17.07 9.43 23.98
C MET A 539 16.05 10.04 23.00
N PRO A 540 16.37 11.14 22.32
CA PRO A 540 15.49 11.72 21.31
C PRO A 540 15.60 10.99 19.97
N SER A 541 14.55 11.10 19.16
CA SER A 541 14.63 10.78 17.72
C SER A 541 15.07 12.02 16.94
N GLN A 542 16.22 11.97 16.27
CA GLN A 542 16.83 13.16 15.67
C GLN A 542 17.74 12.93 14.46
N HIS A 543 17.95 13.97 13.66
CA HIS A 543 18.67 13.92 12.37
C HIS A 543 18.07 12.85 11.45
N ILE A 544 16.75 12.95 11.22
CA ILE A 544 15.97 11.97 10.46
C ILE A 544 15.61 12.59 9.12
N ILE A 545 15.95 11.90 8.02
CA ILE A 545 15.63 12.35 6.66
C ILE A 545 14.74 11.35 5.92
N ILE A 546 13.62 11.85 5.39
CA ILE A 546 12.58 11.10 4.68
C ILE A 546 12.49 11.64 3.25
N ARG A 547 12.64 10.78 2.24
CA ARG A 547 12.67 11.18 0.82
C ARG A 547 11.85 10.25 -0.07
N ARG A 548 11.13 10.80 -1.06
CA ARG A 548 10.50 10.01 -2.14
C ARG A 548 9.59 8.90 -1.56
N LEU A 549 8.66 9.32 -0.71
CA LEU A 549 7.71 8.47 0.01
C LEU A 549 6.36 8.49 -0.70
N GLU A 550 5.77 7.31 -0.93
CA GLU A 550 4.36 7.16 -1.33
C GLU A 550 3.58 6.43 -0.23
N CYS A 551 2.46 7.00 0.23
CA CYS A 551 1.66 6.49 1.35
C CYS A 551 0.16 6.39 1.03
N VAL A 552 -0.47 5.32 1.54
CA VAL A 552 -1.91 5.15 1.69
C VAL A 552 -2.23 4.67 3.11
N SER A 553 -2.79 5.56 3.94
CA SER A 553 -3.25 5.25 5.30
C SER A 553 -4.63 5.90 5.55
N PRO A 554 -5.75 5.24 5.19
CA PRO A 554 -7.07 5.88 5.11
C PRO A 554 -7.55 6.55 6.38
N ASP A 555 -7.22 5.97 7.54
CA ASP A 555 -7.63 6.42 8.86
C ASP A 555 -6.45 6.98 9.71
N SER A 556 -5.23 7.02 9.15
CA SER A 556 -4.04 7.52 9.87
C SER A 556 -3.14 8.50 9.07
N ALA A 557 -1.87 8.70 9.47
CA ALA A 557 -0.98 9.70 8.86
C ALA A 557 -0.03 9.15 7.77
N MET A 558 0.46 10.05 6.90
CA MET A 558 1.66 9.78 6.10
C MET A 558 2.94 9.90 6.93
N ILE A 559 3.09 10.97 7.72
CA ILE A 559 4.13 11.11 8.74
C ILE A 559 3.48 11.55 10.05
N ALA A 560 3.59 10.73 11.08
CA ALA A 560 3.25 11.10 12.44
C ALA A 560 4.49 11.38 13.29
N LEU A 561 4.36 12.35 14.19
CA LEU A 561 5.30 12.66 15.26
C LEU A 561 4.55 12.41 16.58
N GLY A 562 4.97 11.38 17.32
CA GLY A 562 4.29 10.89 18.52
C GLY A 562 3.26 9.77 18.30
N SER A 563 2.38 9.46 19.25
CA SER A 563 2.13 10.26 20.47
C SER A 563 3.25 10.18 21.49
N GLU A 564 4.10 9.16 21.36
CA GLU A 564 5.16 8.79 22.27
C GLU A 564 6.41 9.61 21.93
N MET A 565 6.45 10.89 22.31
CA MET A 565 7.50 11.86 21.94
C MET A 565 8.31 12.40 23.14
N SER A 566 8.32 11.66 24.25
CA SER A 566 8.71 12.16 25.57
C SER A 566 10.23 12.31 25.80
N GLY A 567 11.06 11.52 25.12
CA GLY A 567 12.50 11.72 25.01
C GLY A 567 12.90 12.88 24.08
N GLY A 568 11.99 13.32 23.20
CA GLY A 568 12.14 14.43 22.25
C GLY A 568 12.25 14.00 20.79
N ILE A 569 11.74 14.84 19.88
CA ILE A 569 11.88 14.71 18.42
C ILE A 569 12.46 16.01 17.85
N GLN A 570 13.57 15.96 17.13
CA GLN A 570 14.25 17.15 16.58
C GLN A 570 14.92 16.91 15.21
N ASP A 571 14.96 17.91 14.33
CA ASP A 571 15.66 17.85 13.03
C ASP A 571 15.15 16.70 12.16
N VAL A 572 13.87 16.78 11.82
CA VAL A 572 13.19 15.86 10.89
C VAL A 572 12.99 16.59 9.58
N ARG A 573 13.65 16.11 8.52
CA ARG A 573 13.64 16.69 7.17
C ARG A 573 12.91 15.76 6.22
N ALA A 574 11.80 16.19 5.64
CA ALA A 574 10.97 15.36 4.76
C ALA A 574 10.72 16.05 3.42
N GLU A 575 11.10 15.42 2.30
CA GLU A 575 10.91 15.96 0.95
C GLU A 575 10.48 14.93 -0.11
N ASP A 576 9.89 15.41 -1.20
CA ASP A 576 9.29 14.60 -2.29
C ASP A 576 8.27 13.57 -1.77
N LEU A 577 7.18 14.06 -1.17
CA LEU A 577 6.20 13.22 -0.48
C LEU A 577 4.88 13.13 -1.26
N THR A 578 4.34 11.93 -1.43
CA THR A 578 3.04 11.68 -2.06
C THR A 578 2.12 10.91 -1.14
N ALA A 579 0.90 11.42 -0.90
CA ALA A 579 -0.13 10.70 -0.15
C ALA A 579 -1.45 10.65 -0.92
N ILE A 580 -2.04 9.45 -0.98
CA ILE A 580 -3.33 9.23 -1.66
C ILE A 580 -4.27 8.53 -0.69
N ASN A 581 -5.52 8.99 -0.58
CA ASN A 581 -6.54 8.38 0.26
C ASN A 581 -6.03 8.12 1.70
N THR A 582 -5.59 9.20 2.36
CA THR A 582 -4.92 9.16 3.67
C THR A 582 -5.58 10.18 4.61
N GLU A 583 -5.67 9.92 5.93
CA GLU A 583 -6.41 10.83 6.81
C GLU A 583 -5.69 12.18 6.96
N SER A 584 -4.38 12.17 7.21
CA SER A 584 -3.58 13.39 7.41
C SER A 584 -2.16 13.28 6.85
N ALA A 585 -1.61 14.37 6.29
CA ALA A 585 -0.28 14.31 5.68
C ALA A 585 0.82 14.32 6.74
N VAL A 586 0.87 15.39 7.54
CA VAL A 586 1.76 15.46 8.70
C VAL A 586 0.93 15.66 9.96
N ARG A 587 1.14 14.76 10.93
CA ARG A 587 0.35 14.64 12.15
C ARG A 587 1.24 14.79 13.39
N ILE A 588 0.95 15.75 14.27
CA ILE A 588 1.62 15.87 15.57
C ILE A 588 0.65 15.45 16.68
N LYS A 589 1.03 14.42 17.44
CA LYS A 589 0.24 13.85 18.54
C LYS A 589 0.99 14.08 19.86
N THR A 590 0.38 14.76 20.82
CA THR A 590 0.92 14.89 22.18
C THR A 590 -0.18 15.17 23.22
N ALA A 591 0.19 15.22 24.49
CA ALA A 591 -0.69 15.48 25.63
C ALA A 591 0.07 16.13 26.79
N VAL A 592 -0.63 16.87 27.64
CA VAL A 592 -0.15 17.22 28.99
C VAL A 592 0.24 15.91 29.71
N GLY A 593 1.48 15.80 30.20
CA GLY A 593 2.05 14.57 30.75
C GLY A 593 3.22 14.02 29.94
N ARG A 594 3.26 14.30 28.63
CA ARG A 594 4.33 13.82 27.74
C ARG A 594 5.69 14.42 28.03
N GLY A 595 5.75 15.67 28.48
CA GLY A 595 6.99 16.45 28.50
C GLY A 595 7.68 16.44 27.13
N GLY A 596 9.01 16.44 27.13
CA GLY A 596 9.79 16.35 25.88
C GLY A 596 9.56 17.53 24.94
N TYR A 597 9.71 17.27 23.64
CA TYR A 597 9.53 18.28 22.58
C TYR A 597 9.29 17.64 21.21
N VAL A 598 8.66 18.39 20.30
CA VAL A 598 8.72 18.14 18.85
C VAL A 598 9.09 19.46 18.19
N LYS A 599 10.28 19.54 17.60
CA LYS A 599 10.80 20.80 17.06
C LYS A 599 11.74 20.63 15.88
N ASP A 600 12.07 21.74 15.21
CA ASP A 600 12.95 21.76 14.04
C ASP A 600 12.49 20.74 12.99
N ILE A 601 11.20 20.84 12.63
CA ILE A 601 10.54 19.96 11.66
C ILE A 601 10.47 20.71 10.33
N PHE A 602 10.92 20.09 9.25
CA PHE A 602 11.09 20.72 7.94
C PHE A 602 10.49 19.83 6.85
N VAL A 603 9.41 20.29 6.22
CA VAL A 603 8.65 19.53 5.23
C VAL A 603 8.54 20.32 3.93
N LYS A 604 8.91 19.70 2.82
CA LYS A 604 8.95 20.31 1.48
C LYS A 604 8.31 19.39 0.45
N GLY A 605 7.61 19.95 -0.55
CA GLY A 605 7.24 19.19 -1.76
C GLY A 605 6.24 18.06 -1.47
N MET A 606 5.06 18.42 -0.99
CA MET A 606 3.97 17.46 -0.76
C MET A 606 2.94 17.49 -1.89
N ASN A 607 2.61 16.32 -2.43
CA ASN A 607 1.54 16.12 -3.42
C ASN A 607 0.46 15.18 -2.86
N LEU A 608 -0.71 15.72 -2.57
CA LEU A 608 -1.69 15.12 -1.68
C LEU A 608 -3.05 14.97 -2.39
N LYS A 609 -3.70 13.79 -2.34
CA LYS A 609 -4.96 13.56 -3.10
C LYS A 609 -5.98 12.70 -2.35
N THR A 610 -7.17 13.25 -2.10
CA THR A 610 -8.22 12.65 -1.26
C THR A 610 -7.75 12.51 0.19
N MET A 611 -7.93 13.56 0.99
CA MET A 611 -7.50 13.58 2.40
C MET A 611 -8.51 14.26 3.32
N LYS A 612 -8.46 13.94 4.62
CA LYS A 612 -9.35 14.54 5.63
C LYS A 612 -8.76 15.85 6.17
N TYR A 613 -7.46 15.85 6.45
CA TYR A 613 -6.66 17.01 6.87
C TYR A 613 -5.37 17.07 6.03
N VAL A 614 -4.85 18.26 5.71
CA VAL A 614 -3.44 18.37 5.26
C VAL A 614 -2.54 18.42 6.48
N PHE A 615 -2.77 19.40 7.36
CA PHE A 615 -2.05 19.58 8.62
C PHE A 615 -2.94 19.16 9.79
N TRP A 616 -2.49 18.21 10.64
CA TRP A 616 -3.17 17.90 11.90
C TRP A 616 -2.20 17.97 13.09
N MET A 617 -2.55 18.75 14.11
CA MET A 617 -1.87 18.77 15.40
C MET A 617 -2.89 18.63 16.54
N THR A 618 -2.55 17.89 17.59
CA THR A 618 -3.36 17.79 18.81
C THR A 618 -2.50 17.69 20.08
N GLY A 619 -2.77 18.57 21.04
CA GLY A 619 -2.24 18.54 22.41
C GLY A 619 -3.12 17.81 23.42
N SER A 620 -4.11 17.04 22.94
CA SER A 620 -5.10 16.34 23.78
C SER A 620 -5.17 14.84 23.48
N TYR A 621 -4.04 14.22 23.11
CA TYR A 621 -3.94 12.80 22.79
C TYR A 621 -3.81 11.95 24.07
N GLY A 622 -4.88 11.94 24.88
CA GLY A 622 -4.90 11.52 26.30
C GLY A 622 -4.76 10.01 26.59
N SER A 623 -3.88 9.30 25.89
CA SER A 623 -3.37 7.99 26.35
C SER A 623 -2.15 8.20 27.23
N HIS A 624 -2.07 7.51 28.37
CA HIS A 624 -0.96 7.59 29.32
C HIS A 624 -0.59 6.17 29.77
N PRO A 625 0.68 5.90 30.15
CA PRO A 625 1.06 4.56 30.57
C PRO A 625 0.44 4.23 31.93
N ASP A 626 0.50 5.20 32.84
CA ASP A 626 0.07 5.14 34.23
C ASP A 626 -0.90 6.31 34.54
N PRO A 627 -1.78 6.18 35.55
CA PRO A 627 -2.84 7.15 35.83
C PRO A 627 -2.35 8.41 36.57
N ASP A 628 -1.13 8.38 37.09
CA ASP A 628 -0.49 9.42 37.92
C ASP A 628 0.70 10.12 37.24
N PHE A 629 0.71 10.13 35.90
CA PHE A 629 1.61 10.94 35.05
C PHE A 629 1.69 12.41 35.52
N ASP A 630 2.84 13.08 35.36
CA ASP A 630 3.02 14.45 35.85
C ASP A 630 2.23 15.49 35.01
N PRO A 631 1.16 16.13 35.55
CA PRO A 631 0.39 17.12 34.81
C PRO A 631 1.16 18.43 34.55
N LYS A 632 2.41 18.57 35.03
CA LYS A 632 3.31 19.68 34.73
C LYS A 632 4.29 19.37 33.60
N ALA A 633 4.36 18.12 33.13
CA ALA A 633 5.20 17.71 32.01
C ALA A 633 4.56 18.16 30.69
N LEU A 634 4.69 19.46 30.39
CA LEU A 634 4.18 20.09 29.18
C LEU A 634 5.13 19.87 27.98
N PRO A 635 4.62 19.49 26.79
CA PRO A 635 5.41 19.21 25.61
C PRO A 635 5.70 20.47 24.77
N ASN A 636 6.98 20.83 24.59
CA ASN A 636 7.34 21.96 23.74
C ASN A 636 7.20 21.60 22.25
N ILE A 637 6.17 22.11 21.58
CA ILE A 637 5.98 21.99 20.13
C ILE A 637 6.32 23.33 19.48
N SER A 638 7.45 23.40 18.76
CA SER A 638 7.95 24.67 18.19
C SER A 638 8.75 24.51 16.89
N GLY A 639 8.68 25.48 15.98
CA GLY A 639 9.51 25.48 14.77
C GLY A 639 9.11 24.39 13.77
N ILE A 640 7.84 24.39 13.36
CA ILE A 640 7.24 23.40 12.45
C ILE A 640 7.02 24.05 11.08
N ASN A 641 7.78 23.63 10.07
CA ASN A 641 7.92 24.33 8.81
C ASN A 641 7.39 23.50 7.63
N TYR A 642 6.52 24.11 6.83
CA TYR A 642 5.95 23.52 5.63
C TYR A 642 6.16 24.45 4.43
N ARG A 643 6.76 23.95 3.34
CA ARG A 643 6.78 24.62 2.04
C ARG A 643 6.40 23.71 0.88
N ASP A 644 5.95 24.31 -0.21
CA ASP A 644 5.66 23.65 -1.49
C ASP A 644 4.65 22.50 -1.36
N VAL A 645 3.40 22.83 -1.00
CA VAL A 645 2.33 21.83 -0.78
C VAL A 645 1.20 22.02 -1.78
N PHE A 646 0.91 20.97 -2.55
CA PHE A 646 -0.29 20.88 -3.38
C PHE A 646 -1.21 19.78 -2.85
N ALA A 647 -2.48 20.08 -2.66
CA ALA A 647 -3.48 19.13 -2.19
C ALA A 647 -4.81 19.24 -2.94
N ASP A 648 -5.34 18.11 -3.37
CA ASP A 648 -6.61 17.97 -4.08
C ASP A 648 -7.60 17.06 -3.34
N ASN A 649 -8.89 17.34 -3.49
CA ASN A 649 -10.00 16.63 -2.84
C ASN A 649 -9.81 16.52 -1.31
N VAL A 650 -9.60 17.67 -0.67
CA VAL A 650 -9.38 17.78 0.78
C VAL A 650 -10.67 18.12 1.53
N THR A 651 -10.88 17.51 2.69
CA THR A 651 -12.05 17.76 3.53
C THR A 651 -11.89 19.03 4.39
N TYR A 652 -10.74 19.15 5.07
CA TYR A 652 -10.33 20.30 5.86
C TYR A 652 -8.87 20.63 5.57
N SER A 653 -8.53 21.90 5.39
CA SER A 653 -7.15 22.33 5.17
C SER A 653 -6.27 22.05 6.39
N ALA A 654 -6.74 22.39 7.59
CA ALA A 654 -6.02 22.08 8.83
C ALA A 654 -6.93 21.90 10.05
N ARG A 655 -6.43 21.10 11.01
CA ARG A 655 -6.89 21.05 12.39
C ARG A 655 -5.69 21.20 13.31
N LEU A 656 -5.58 22.31 14.03
CA LEU A 656 -4.41 22.66 14.82
C LEU A 656 -4.88 23.00 16.25
N ASP A 657 -4.96 21.98 17.10
CA ASP A 657 -5.45 22.10 18.46
C ASP A 657 -4.26 21.95 19.43
N GLY A 658 -3.73 23.05 19.97
CA GLY A 658 -2.61 23.06 20.93
C GLY A 658 -3.03 22.72 22.36
N ILE A 659 -2.28 23.23 23.35
CA ILE A 659 -2.60 23.09 24.77
C ILE A 659 -2.99 24.45 25.35
N ALA A 660 -4.10 24.50 26.09
CA ALA A 660 -4.60 25.74 26.67
C ALA A 660 -3.59 26.36 27.64
N ASN A 661 -3.16 27.60 27.35
CA ASN A 661 -2.08 28.35 28.00
C ASN A 661 -0.64 27.86 27.72
N ASP A 662 -0.45 26.86 26.86
CA ASP A 662 0.86 26.38 26.39
C ASP A 662 0.79 26.10 24.86
N PRO A 663 0.74 27.18 24.04
CA PRO A 663 0.40 27.06 22.63
C PRO A 663 1.54 26.46 21.80
N PHE A 664 1.21 25.79 20.69
CA PHE A 664 2.23 25.31 19.75
C PHE A 664 2.71 26.49 18.89
N THR A 665 4.02 26.78 18.91
CA THR A 665 4.58 28.05 18.42
C THR A 665 5.47 27.89 17.19
N GLY A 666 5.82 28.99 16.53
CA GLY A 666 6.78 28.97 15.41
C GLY A 666 6.34 28.09 14.24
N ILE A 667 5.04 27.94 14.03
CA ILE A 667 4.50 27.23 12.86
C ILE A 667 4.70 28.14 11.63
N CYS A 668 5.26 27.60 10.55
CA CYS A 668 5.43 28.32 9.29
C CYS A 668 4.82 27.51 8.14
N ILE A 669 3.92 28.12 7.36
CA ILE A 669 3.31 27.51 6.17
C ILE A 669 3.46 28.45 4.97
N SER A 670 4.22 28.05 3.95
CA SER A 670 4.49 28.86 2.75
C SER A 670 4.23 28.10 1.45
N ASN A 671 3.76 28.81 0.41
CA ASN A 671 3.53 28.24 -0.92
C ASN A 671 2.65 26.97 -0.91
N VAL A 672 1.39 27.13 -0.48
CA VAL A 672 0.46 26.03 -0.25
C VAL A 672 -0.85 26.25 -1.00
N THR A 673 -1.28 25.27 -1.79
CA THR A 673 -2.57 25.29 -2.51
C THR A 673 -3.37 24.04 -2.18
N ILE A 674 -4.53 24.23 -1.56
CA ILE A 674 -5.45 23.17 -1.14
C ILE A 674 -6.80 23.36 -1.83
N HIS A 675 -7.26 22.35 -2.55
CA HIS A 675 -8.58 22.30 -3.18
C HIS A 675 -9.52 21.43 -2.33
N SER A 676 -10.60 22.04 -1.85
CA SER A 676 -11.52 21.44 -0.86
C SER A 676 -12.97 21.50 -1.31
N GLY A 677 -13.75 20.45 -1.05
CA GLY A 677 -15.19 20.41 -1.37
C GLY A 677 -16.07 21.14 -0.36
N ASP A 678 -16.58 22.33 -0.71
CA ASP A 678 -17.76 23.06 -0.16
C ASP A 678 -17.99 23.08 1.38
N LYS A 679 -16.95 22.91 2.20
CA LYS A 679 -17.04 23.06 3.65
C LYS A 679 -16.67 24.48 4.12
N LYS A 680 -17.60 25.09 4.87
CA LYS A 680 -17.53 26.48 5.39
C LYS A 680 -16.38 26.78 6.36
N LEU A 681 -15.80 25.77 7.01
CA LEU A 681 -14.63 25.91 7.89
C LEU A 681 -13.53 25.02 7.32
N GLN A 682 -12.41 25.63 6.93
CA GLN A 682 -11.25 24.95 6.35
C GLN A 682 -10.06 24.86 7.31
N TRP A 683 -9.90 25.85 8.18
CA TRP A 683 -8.83 25.91 9.18
C TRP A 683 -9.47 25.96 10.57
N ASN A 684 -9.34 24.87 11.34
CA ASN A 684 -9.63 24.89 12.78
C ASN A 684 -8.31 25.12 13.53
N CYS A 685 -8.24 26.16 14.36
CA CYS A 685 -7.02 26.55 15.07
C CYS A 685 -7.36 27.00 16.49
N THR A 686 -6.73 26.39 17.48
CA THR A 686 -6.88 26.71 18.92
C THR A 686 -5.52 26.58 19.59
N ASP A 687 -5.11 27.55 20.41
CA ASP A 687 -3.83 27.52 21.14
C ASP A 687 -2.61 27.22 20.25
N VAL A 688 -2.48 27.95 19.13
CA VAL A 688 -1.32 27.87 18.23
C VAL A 688 -0.86 29.27 17.81
N GLU A 689 0.42 29.42 17.46
CA GLU A 689 1.01 30.65 16.93
C GLU A 689 1.94 30.35 15.75
N GLY A 690 1.83 31.14 14.68
CA GLY A 690 2.68 30.98 13.51
C GLY A 690 2.53 32.08 12.46
N VAL A 691 3.01 31.79 11.26
CA VAL A 691 3.08 32.74 10.13
C VAL A 691 2.80 32.02 8.81
N THR A 692 2.20 32.73 7.85
CA THR A 692 1.92 32.16 6.53
C THR A 692 2.31 33.07 5.37
N SER A 693 2.48 32.51 4.17
CA SER A 693 2.73 33.28 2.95
C SER A 693 2.35 32.50 1.69
N ASN A 694 1.49 33.07 0.83
CA ASN A 694 0.99 32.39 -0.37
C ASN A 694 0.28 31.05 -0.04
N VAL A 695 -0.73 31.12 0.84
CA VAL A 695 -1.50 29.95 1.31
C VAL A 695 -2.97 30.07 0.92
N TYR A 696 -3.47 29.09 0.17
CA TYR A 696 -4.87 28.97 -0.23
C TYR A 696 -5.47 27.62 0.23
N PRO A 697 -6.69 27.58 0.81
CA PRO A 697 -7.54 28.72 1.15
C PRO A 697 -7.00 29.48 2.36
N ARG A 698 -7.46 30.73 2.56
CA ARG A 698 -6.94 31.64 3.59
C ARG A 698 -6.89 30.99 5.00
N PRO A 699 -5.73 31.00 5.68
CA PRO A 699 -5.56 30.52 7.06
C PRO A 699 -6.40 31.24 8.14
N CYS A 700 -6.44 30.61 9.31
CA CYS A 700 -7.00 31.16 10.54
C CYS A 700 -6.20 32.37 11.08
N GLU A 701 -6.80 33.17 11.95
CA GLU A 701 -6.20 34.42 12.46
C GLU A 701 -4.95 34.21 13.32
N LEU A 702 -4.78 33.01 13.90
CA LEU A 702 -3.59 32.56 14.63
C LEU A 702 -2.38 32.25 13.72
N LEU A 703 -2.59 32.18 12.41
CA LEU A 703 -1.57 31.93 11.37
C LEU A 703 -1.55 33.06 10.33
N PRO A 704 -1.32 34.32 10.74
CA PRO A 704 -1.45 35.49 9.87
C PRO A 704 -0.49 35.47 8.68
N GLU A 705 -1.00 35.89 7.52
CA GLU A 705 -0.19 36.05 6.31
C GLU A 705 0.74 37.26 6.41
N LYS A 706 2.02 37.06 6.07
CA LYS A 706 3.03 38.12 6.04
C LYS A 706 2.86 39.01 4.81
N LYS A 707 3.04 40.33 4.99
CA LYS A 707 3.00 41.34 3.92
C LYS A 707 4.12 41.17 2.89
N GLU A 708 5.28 40.73 3.36
CA GLU A 708 6.41 40.34 2.53
C GLU A 708 6.34 38.84 2.29
N LYS A 709 6.71 38.39 1.08
CA LYS A 709 6.78 36.96 0.78
C LYS A 709 7.91 36.32 1.57
N ILE A 710 7.59 35.30 2.35
CA ILE A 710 8.57 34.47 3.05
C ILE A 710 8.47 33.04 2.56
N GLU A 711 9.62 32.39 2.39
CA GLU A 711 9.70 30.93 2.32
C GLU A 711 9.94 30.39 3.73
N CYS A 712 9.26 29.32 4.09
CA CYS A 712 9.49 28.66 5.37
C CYS A 712 10.82 27.89 5.35
N PRO A 713 11.58 27.89 6.46
CA PRO A 713 12.83 27.16 6.58
C PRO A 713 12.74 25.70 6.12
N TYR A 714 13.77 25.27 5.39
CA TYR A 714 14.15 23.89 5.18
C TYR A 714 15.66 23.91 4.96
N PRO A 715 16.49 23.34 5.86
CA PRO A 715 17.94 23.56 5.81
C PRO A 715 18.62 22.85 4.63
N ASP A 716 19.58 23.55 4.00
CA ASP A 716 20.36 23.05 2.85
C ASP A 716 21.66 22.32 3.24
N ASP A 717 21.99 22.24 4.54
CA ASP A 717 23.04 21.35 5.05
C ASP A 717 22.60 19.89 4.97
N LYS A 718 23.55 18.96 5.13
CA LYS A 718 23.29 17.52 5.07
C LYS A 718 23.37 16.88 6.43
N VAL A 719 22.38 16.04 6.76
CA VAL A 719 22.47 15.19 7.95
C VAL A 719 23.52 14.09 7.70
N PRO A 720 24.29 13.64 8.72
CA PRO A 720 25.43 12.73 8.54
C PRO A 720 25.13 11.46 7.72
N ILE A 721 23.93 10.90 7.87
CA ILE A 721 23.47 9.69 7.17
C ILE A 721 23.33 9.84 5.64
N GLU A 722 23.25 11.07 5.11
CA GLU A 722 23.30 11.33 3.66
C GLU A 722 24.69 11.09 3.04
N SER A 723 25.74 11.05 3.88
CA SER A 723 27.10 10.76 3.41
C SER A 723 27.38 9.25 3.28
N VAL A 724 26.48 8.39 3.77
CA VAL A 724 26.64 6.93 3.71
C VAL A 724 26.25 6.42 2.32
N GLN A 725 27.26 5.97 1.57
CA GLN A 725 27.11 5.35 0.26
C GLN A 725 27.11 3.83 0.37
N LEU A 726 26.24 3.18 -0.42
CA LEU A 726 26.22 1.72 -0.57
C LEU A 726 27.28 1.29 -1.60
N LYS A 727 27.87 0.12 -1.39
CA LYS A 727 28.85 -0.52 -2.29
C LYS A 727 28.14 -1.64 -3.05
N THR A 728 28.54 -1.89 -4.30
CA THR A 728 28.15 -3.13 -4.99
C THR A 728 28.90 -4.30 -4.36
N CYS A 729 28.15 -5.27 -3.82
CA CYS A 729 28.67 -6.51 -3.24
C CYS A 729 28.19 -7.69 -4.08
N SER A 730 28.99 -8.73 -4.21
CA SER A 730 28.70 -9.88 -5.10
C SER A 730 28.85 -11.21 -4.37
N PHE A 731 27.92 -12.14 -4.59
CA PHE A 731 28.07 -13.55 -4.19
C PHE A 731 27.76 -14.51 -5.34
N LYS A 732 28.18 -15.77 -5.24
CA LYS A 732 27.93 -16.79 -6.27
C LYS A 732 26.58 -17.46 -6.02
N SER A 733 25.71 -17.46 -7.02
CA SER A 733 24.51 -18.28 -7.01
C SER A 733 24.89 -19.76 -7.14
N VAL A 734 24.20 -20.63 -6.41
CA VAL A 734 24.24 -22.07 -6.66
C VAL A 734 23.04 -22.40 -7.54
N SER A 735 23.30 -22.78 -8.79
CA SER A 735 22.24 -23.20 -9.72
C SER A 735 21.65 -24.54 -9.31
N PHE A 736 20.58 -24.52 -8.50
CA PHE A 736 19.73 -25.68 -8.28
C PHE A 736 18.99 -26.02 -9.58
N PHE A 737 19.12 -27.27 -10.03
CA PHE A 737 18.50 -27.88 -11.21
C PHE A 737 17.67 -29.10 -10.77
#